data_AF-A0A1Y4GHN8-F1
#
_entry.id   AF-A0A1Y4GHN8-F1
#
_cell.length_a   1.000
_cell.length_b   1.000
_cell.length_c   1.000
_cell.angle_alpha   90.00
_cell.angle_beta   90.00
_cell.angle_gamma   90.00
#
_symmetry.space_group_name_H-M   'P 1'
#
loop_
_entity.id
_entity.type
_entity.pdbx_description
1 polymer ?
#
loop_
_entity_poly.entity_id
_entity_poly.type
_entity_poly.pdbx_seq_one_letter_code
_entity_poly.pdbx_strand_id
1 'polypeptide(L)'
;MGKKALRRCAEGVAALALALLLGAGAVPAMAAEGSGGDGALSVSVRTDADSYAEGDRVALTVVLENASDAELAGVEASLSVPQGVVLDDPAASHAVVGALAAGESRELSLSGTARAAAPQGPGEGGAAAGGDAGDGGPGGGLLAKLGDPACVVAAALAMAALVCAVVVVSRRRARAARAARQGTLCLLAAVLAASLAPPVPASAAQGQTSDAPGVERTVGASCPVTAAGANGEISVTATYLGRPASLEIDRSLLLKAGDLDMYEIPSDALLEGSLDTGGLDVASLSFSVLDGKGNEVDSGAVKVADHWVAEGMGLLRGSHTVTVTCAFTNGEEASDTVELLYPSNDRMDDLSIDRADADGDGLIGYLETYYGTDPGNPDTDGDGLSDFLEITRLSYDPLSPDTDGNGTPDGDEDPDGDGLTNVEEVRLGTDPVSADTDLDYLSDGDEVRLGTDPLVPDIDGDGAYDGWEVERGYDPLVAQGSFEAGESRSSEKVSVTLSVETSGEAVEQAYILPISGTPSALDLQSTPGFVCGWNFEAPDERAGATVTFDLDPALFDDPSFDPQVYWYDEESQQLVEQPSSRDGARIVFQPEHFSTFLVVDASEFEPFWNEDTCYEVVDEQLSWTEAEETARLKGGHLAVIDSAEKQEEIHRVVQRGSKGFYWIGMRDVVEGDGRSFEWVDGTPVGYTNWSPGEPNNMQWSYGDEDYVGMWRRGDGGWNDFVNEGYRTDGSCGYVVEYDWGTDSNGDGISDYHSRLIFDGTLTLANGTAPYKGIDFNLSADYDGDGLLNGEEVTVETFFTSEGERRAYLKILSDPCSPGAYDGPDSRTLAILAALCYEDGTAAKEEGRFYRMDEIKGAPEVPEGHDLYDQESSEGYYFLNGASVDPVDGEDRDVALEWKVAEFEREPVGVLGAHYDATVYVRGKEVVLAYRGTSEGPEWINDFLGGVWNANGEEPLARGTASRVAAKYAARGYDVYVTGHSLGGYLAQVGAAEILGTPWAGQVRAVEYFNGMGLDYALWGDFFPMYAAERALLSGFHSRTGSLVCHRIYGDPISLLGRHSGDVRVYDAERECIDNHFRLNSLDPGNVFLKIGDLCAVIRSVEPALASMKYGIALPVVYMWSVHETDSFFYSIRRG
;
A
#
# COMPACT_ATOMS: atom_id res chain seq x y z
N MET A 1 -44.44 -21.84 38.18
CA MET A 1 -45.40 -21.23 39.14
C MET A 1 -45.14 -19.72 39.15
N GLY A 2 -46.07 -18.80 39.40
CA GLY A 2 -47.52 -18.92 39.61
C GLY A 2 -48.05 -17.84 40.57
N LYS A 3 -49.06 -17.05 40.13
CA LYS A 3 -49.69 -15.88 40.82
C LYS A 3 -48.75 -14.64 40.84
N LYS A 4 -49.12 -13.47 40.29
CA LYS A 4 -50.24 -12.56 40.65
C LYS A 4 -50.30 -12.23 42.15
N ALA A 5 -49.75 -11.07 42.57
CA ALA A 5 -50.53 -9.85 42.88
C ALA A 5 -49.91 -8.93 43.97
N LEU A 6 -50.46 -7.71 44.08
CA LEU A 6 -50.58 -6.84 45.28
C LEU A 6 -49.41 -5.95 45.75
N ARG A 7 -49.37 -4.74 45.19
CA ARG A 7 -49.43 -3.41 45.87
C ARG A 7 -50.00 -2.41 44.84
N ARG A 8 -51.18 -1.76 44.92
CA ARG A 8 -52.05 -1.27 46.02
C ARG A 8 -51.38 -0.21 46.92
N CYS A 9 -51.95 0.95 47.22
CA CYS A 9 -53.27 1.59 46.93
C CYS A 9 -53.03 3.09 46.54
N ALA A 10 -53.98 4.03 46.37
CA ALA A 10 -55.42 4.20 46.69
C ALA A 10 -56.04 5.29 45.75
N GLU A 11 -57.25 5.85 45.83
CA GLU A 11 -58.54 5.70 46.57
C GLU A 11 -59.62 6.45 45.71
N GLY A 12 -60.96 6.43 45.88
CA GLY A 12 -61.87 5.72 46.78
C GLY A 12 -63.28 6.36 46.84
N VAL A 13 -64.21 5.75 47.62
CA VAL A 13 -65.51 6.30 48.11
C VAL A 13 -66.63 6.45 47.05
N ALA A 14 -67.92 6.07 47.24
CA ALA A 14 -68.66 5.14 48.14
C ALA A 14 -70.10 4.94 47.57
N ALA A 15 -70.69 3.73 47.53
CA ALA A 15 -71.65 3.13 48.51
C ALA A 15 -72.90 3.98 48.84
N LEU A 16 -74.14 3.49 48.98
CA LEU A 16 -74.79 2.15 49.08
C LEU A 16 -76.33 2.34 48.72
N ALA A 17 -77.33 1.43 48.72
CA ALA A 17 -77.53 0.05 49.21
C ALA A 17 -78.79 -0.66 48.63
N LEU A 18 -78.90 -1.97 48.91
CA LEU A 18 -80.08 -2.83 49.28
C LEU A 18 -81.55 -2.36 49.07
N ALA A 19 -82.53 -3.24 48.77
CA ALA A 19 -82.56 -4.72 48.85
C ALA A 19 -83.67 -5.42 48.00
N LEU A 20 -83.41 -6.70 47.65
CA LEU A 20 -84.34 -7.86 47.60
C LEU A 20 -85.71 -7.75 46.86
N LEU A 21 -85.84 -8.41 45.69
CA LEU A 21 -86.53 -9.73 45.48
C LEU A 21 -87.17 -9.92 44.08
N LEU A 22 -87.10 -11.17 43.60
CA LEU A 22 -87.82 -11.77 42.45
C LEU A 22 -87.47 -11.29 41.03
N GLY A 23 -87.54 -12.23 40.07
CA GLY A 23 -87.43 -11.97 38.63
C GLY A 23 -86.34 -12.80 37.95
N ALA A 24 -86.70 -13.95 37.39
CA ALA A 24 -85.92 -14.56 36.32
C ALA A 24 -86.30 -13.85 35.01
N GLY A 25 -85.31 -13.35 34.28
CA GLY A 25 -85.46 -12.70 32.98
C GLY A 25 -84.25 -13.06 32.12
N ALA A 26 -84.45 -13.20 30.81
CA ALA A 26 -83.39 -13.63 29.91
C ALA A 26 -82.29 -12.57 29.77
N VAL A 27 -81.06 -13.03 29.56
CA VAL A 27 -80.07 -12.24 28.83
C VAL A 27 -80.61 -12.13 27.40
N PRO A 28 -80.66 -10.94 26.77
CA PRO A 28 -80.99 -10.84 25.35
C PRO A 28 -79.96 -11.63 24.52
N ALA A 29 -80.34 -12.05 23.31
CA ALA A 29 -79.35 -12.54 22.35
C ALA A 29 -78.31 -11.45 22.08
N MET A 30 -77.12 -11.84 21.60
CA MET A 30 -76.18 -10.86 21.08
C MET A 30 -76.70 -10.29 19.76
N ALA A 31 -76.15 -9.14 19.39
CA ALA A 31 -76.29 -8.56 18.08
C ALA A 31 -75.42 -9.33 17.08
N ALA A 32 -75.92 -9.59 15.88
CA ALA A 32 -75.03 -9.98 14.79
C ALA A 32 -74.29 -8.71 14.32
N GLU A 33 -72.97 -8.75 14.43
CA GLU A 33 -72.07 -7.66 14.04
C GLU A 33 -71.10 -8.18 12.97
N GLY A 34 -70.96 -7.39 11.91
CA GLY A 34 -69.99 -7.60 10.85
C GLY A 34 -69.20 -6.31 10.62
N SER A 35 -67.89 -6.44 10.43
CA SER A 35 -66.98 -5.32 10.23
C SER A 35 -66.02 -5.61 9.08
N GLY A 36 -65.74 -4.62 8.26
CA GLY A 36 -64.74 -4.67 7.20
C GLY A 36 -64.21 -3.26 6.91
N GLY A 37 -62.94 -3.18 6.54
CA GLY A 37 -62.24 -1.93 6.31
C GLY A 37 -61.14 -2.11 5.27
N ASP A 38 -60.63 -1.01 4.75
CA ASP A 38 -59.45 -0.94 3.88
C ASP A 38 -58.31 -0.11 4.51
N GLY A 39 -58.30 0.01 5.83
CA GLY A 39 -57.43 0.90 6.61
C GLY A 39 -57.91 2.35 6.67
N ALA A 40 -58.52 2.89 5.60
CA ALA A 40 -58.94 4.28 5.52
C ALA A 40 -60.41 4.49 5.93
N LEU A 41 -61.32 3.62 5.46
CA LEU A 41 -62.72 3.61 5.82
C LEU A 41 -63.09 2.30 6.51
N SER A 42 -63.49 2.38 7.78
CA SER A 42 -64.08 1.28 8.53
C SER A 42 -65.60 1.27 8.35
N VAL A 43 -66.15 0.13 7.94
CA VAL A 43 -67.59 -0.12 7.84
C VAL A 43 -67.95 -1.19 8.87
N SER A 44 -68.93 -0.91 9.72
CA SER A 44 -69.55 -1.95 10.55
C SER A 44 -71.07 -1.94 10.42
N VAL A 45 -71.65 -3.13 10.42
CA VAL A 45 -73.10 -3.35 10.38
C VAL A 45 -73.51 -4.23 11.57
N ARG A 46 -74.42 -3.69 12.38
CA ARG A 46 -74.96 -4.32 13.60
C ARG A 46 -76.46 -4.50 13.45
N THR A 47 -77.01 -5.58 13.99
CA THR A 47 -78.47 -5.82 14.08
C THR A 47 -78.93 -6.03 15.52
N ASP A 48 -80.21 -5.82 15.82
CA ASP A 48 -80.72 -6.03 17.19
C ASP A 48 -80.94 -7.50 17.59
N ALA A 49 -80.82 -8.46 16.64
CA ALA A 49 -80.76 -9.89 16.91
C ALA A 49 -80.11 -10.71 15.77
N ASP A 50 -79.52 -11.85 16.10
CA ASP A 50 -79.01 -12.86 15.14
C ASP A 50 -80.12 -13.50 14.27
N SER A 51 -81.37 -13.46 14.73
CA SER A 51 -82.51 -14.13 14.07
C SER A 51 -83.85 -13.45 14.31
N TYR A 52 -84.67 -13.37 13.26
CA TYR A 52 -86.00 -12.75 13.24
C TYR A 52 -87.07 -13.71 12.72
N ALA A 53 -88.19 -13.84 13.42
CA ALA A 53 -89.36 -14.59 12.94
C ALA A 53 -90.21 -13.77 11.95
N GLU A 54 -91.13 -14.43 11.24
CA GLU A 54 -92.04 -13.72 10.33
C GLU A 54 -92.93 -12.72 11.10
N GLY A 55 -92.85 -11.45 10.71
CA GLY A 55 -93.54 -10.33 11.35
C GLY A 55 -92.71 -9.55 12.38
N ASP A 56 -91.52 -10.02 12.75
CA ASP A 56 -90.65 -9.29 13.67
C ASP A 56 -90.09 -8.01 13.04
N ARG A 57 -89.82 -7.02 13.90
CA ARG A 57 -89.09 -5.80 13.54
C ARG A 57 -87.60 -6.12 13.44
N VAL A 58 -86.97 -5.61 12.40
CA VAL A 58 -85.52 -5.61 12.23
C VAL A 58 -85.02 -4.19 12.47
N ALA A 59 -84.09 -3.99 13.40
CA ALA A 59 -83.33 -2.75 13.53
C ALA A 59 -81.87 -3.02 13.12
N LEU A 60 -81.32 -2.09 12.33
CA LEU A 60 -79.95 -2.15 11.83
C LEU A 60 -79.25 -0.84 12.16
N THR A 61 -77.99 -0.92 12.58
CA THR A 61 -77.10 0.22 12.76
C THR A 61 -75.90 -0.01 11.85
N VAL A 62 -75.69 0.89 10.90
CA VAL A 62 -74.45 0.97 10.12
C VAL A 62 -73.60 2.08 10.71
N VAL A 63 -72.33 1.80 11.04
CA VAL A 63 -71.35 2.83 11.39
C VAL A 63 -70.32 2.89 10.28
N LEU A 64 -70.08 4.10 9.77
CA LEU A 64 -69.01 4.42 8.84
C LEU A 64 -68.02 5.29 9.59
N GLU A 65 -66.77 4.88 9.68
CA GLU A 65 -65.74 5.54 10.46
C GLU A 65 -64.51 5.78 9.60
N ASN A 66 -64.21 7.05 9.36
CA ASN A 66 -62.97 7.44 8.70
C ASN A 66 -61.80 7.27 9.68
N ALA A 67 -60.99 6.24 9.45
CA ALA A 67 -59.82 5.92 10.25
C ALA A 67 -58.55 6.65 9.77
N SER A 68 -58.61 7.35 8.64
CA SER A 68 -57.49 8.12 8.08
C SER A 68 -57.42 9.56 8.62
N ASP A 69 -56.23 10.16 8.53
CA ASP A 69 -55.97 11.58 8.85
C ASP A 69 -56.45 12.57 7.76
N ALA A 70 -57.10 12.11 6.69
CA ALA A 70 -57.62 12.91 5.57
C ALA A 70 -59.15 12.99 5.57
N GLU A 71 -59.75 13.96 4.87
CA GLU A 71 -61.20 13.98 4.63
C GLU A 71 -61.56 13.01 3.48
N LEU A 72 -62.46 12.04 3.72
CA LEU A 72 -62.92 11.14 2.67
C LEU A 72 -64.01 11.82 1.86
N ALA A 73 -63.72 12.09 0.59
CA ALA A 73 -64.62 12.84 -0.28
C ALA A 73 -65.79 11.97 -0.79
N GLY A 74 -67.01 12.42 -0.49
CA GLY A 74 -68.23 11.95 -1.17
C GLY A 74 -68.63 10.50 -0.91
N VAL A 75 -68.52 10.02 0.33
CA VAL A 75 -68.85 8.64 0.71
C VAL A 75 -70.32 8.32 0.37
N GLU A 76 -70.57 7.22 -0.35
CA GLU A 76 -71.89 6.68 -0.65
C GLU A 76 -72.01 5.23 -0.13
N ALA A 77 -73.01 4.97 0.71
CA ALA A 77 -73.22 3.66 1.33
C ALA A 77 -74.46 2.95 0.80
N SER A 78 -74.27 1.77 0.21
CA SER A 78 -75.33 0.89 -0.30
C SER A 78 -75.54 -0.31 0.63
N LEU A 79 -76.79 -0.66 0.90
CA LEU A 79 -77.18 -1.77 1.77
C LEU A 79 -77.93 -2.84 0.98
N SER A 80 -77.39 -4.06 0.98
CA SER A 80 -78.09 -5.27 0.55
C SER A 80 -78.67 -5.99 1.76
N VAL A 81 -79.90 -6.51 1.61
CA VAL A 81 -80.59 -7.31 2.64
C VAL A 81 -81.08 -8.64 2.06
N PRO A 82 -81.09 -9.72 2.85
CA PRO A 82 -81.36 -11.06 2.32
C PRO A 82 -82.85 -11.28 2.03
N GLN A 83 -83.17 -12.30 1.23
CA GLN A 83 -84.56 -12.67 0.93
C GLN A 83 -85.32 -13.05 2.21
N GLY A 84 -86.12 -12.09 2.70
CA GLY A 84 -86.89 -12.23 3.92
C GLY A 84 -86.89 -10.98 4.79
N VAL A 85 -86.00 -10.01 4.55
CA VAL A 85 -86.05 -8.68 5.17
C VAL A 85 -86.67 -7.67 4.21
N VAL A 86 -87.58 -6.82 4.69
CA VAL A 86 -88.14 -5.70 3.94
C VAL A 86 -87.95 -4.42 4.76
N LEU A 87 -87.14 -3.49 4.27
CA LEU A 87 -86.95 -2.16 4.88
C LEU A 87 -88.24 -1.34 4.84
N ASP A 88 -88.47 -0.51 5.87
CA ASP A 88 -89.65 0.36 5.94
C ASP A 88 -89.62 1.47 4.88
N ASP A 89 -88.42 1.99 4.61
CA ASP A 89 -88.14 2.90 3.50
C ASP A 89 -87.18 2.22 2.50
N PRO A 90 -87.66 1.79 1.32
CA PRO A 90 -86.81 1.23 0.28
C PRO A 90 -85.78 2.21 -0.30
N ALA A 91 -85.93 3.53 -0.12
CA ALA A 91 -84.90 4.48 -0.53
C ALA A 91 -83.68 4.44 0.40
N ALA A 92 -83.86 4.01 1.66
CA ALA A 92 -82.79 3.92 2.65
C ALA A 92 -81.87 2.68 2.46
N SER A 93 -82.01 1.92 1.36
CA SER A 93 -81.02 0.92 0.94
C SER A 93 -79.82 1.53 0.20
N HIS A 94 -79.80 2.84 -0.03
CA HIS A 94 -78.64 3.56 -0.53
C HIS A 94 -78.65 4.99 0.02
N ALA A 95 -77.55 5.40 0.66
CA ALA A 95 -77.42 6.66 1.38
C ALA A 95 -76.14 7.39 0.96
N VAL A 96 -76.31 8.55 0.32
CA VAL A 96 -75.21 9.50 0.11
C VAL A 96 -74.87 10.14 1.46
N VAL A 97 -73.68 9.84 1.97
CA VAL A 97 -73.18 10.31 3.27
C VAL A 97 -72.44 11.63 3.09
N GLY A 98 -71.77 11.81 1.95
CA GLY A 98 -70.97 13.00 1.65
C GLY A 98 -69.58 12.91 2.29
N ALA A 99 -68.98 14.06 2.61
CA ALA A 99 -67.69 14.07 3.28
C ALA A 99 -67.76 13.47 4.71
N LEU A 100 -66.72 12.71 5.07
CA LEU A 100 -66.39 12.33 6.44
C LEU A 100 -65.02 12.93 6.79
N ALA A 101 -64.96 13.78 7.81
CA ALA A 101 -63.70 14.35 8.28
C ALA A 101 -62.79 13.29 8.91
N ALA A 102 -61.50 13.58 9.06
CA ALA A 102 -60.53 12.70 9.74
C ALA A 102 -61.03 12.31 11.14
N GLY A 103 -61.10 11.01 11.44
CA GLY A 103 -61.66 10.49 12.70
C GLY A 103 -63.17 10.68 12.88
N GLU A 104 -63.94 11.04 11.83
CA GLU A 104 -65.40 11.12 11.92
C GLU A 104 -66.05 9.74 11.77
N SER A 105 -66.68 9.26 12.84
CA SER A 105 -67.65 8.16 12.81
C SER A 105 -69.09 8.69 12.64
N ARG A 106 -69.85 8.17 11.67
CA ARG A 106 -71.25 8.52 11.42
C ARG A 106 -72.14 7.28 11.41
N GLU A 107 -73.24 7.33 12.17
CA GLU A 107 -74.21 6.24 12.28
C GLU A 107 -75.42 6.44 11.35
N LEU A 108 -75.83 5.38 10.66
CA LEU A 108 -77.08 5.27 9.91
C LEU A 108 -77.95 4.18 10.56
N SER A 109 -78.94 4.59 11.36
CA SER A 109 -79.90 3.68 11.97
C SER A 109 -81.09 3.43 11.01
N LEU A 110 -81.30 2.17 10.64
CA LEU A 110 -82.28 1.71 9.66
C LEU A 110 -83.25 0.71 10.29
N SER A 111 -84.45 0.55 9.72
CA SER A 111 -85.39 -0.45 10.23
C SER A 111 -86.33 -1.03 9.17
N GLY A 112 -86.83 -2.23 9.46
CA GLY A 112 -87.69 -3.00 8.56
C GLY A 112 -88.50 -4.07 9.29
N THR A 113 -89.02 -5.02 8.53
CA THR A 113 -89.86 -6.14 9.01
C THR A 113 -89.51 -7.43 8.28
N ALA A 114 -89.39 -8.55 9.00
CA ALA A 114 -89.14 -9.87 8.44
C ALA A 114 -90.43 -10.52 7.85
N ARG A 115 -90.32 -11.24 6.72
CA ARG A 115 -91.43 -11.86 5.96
C ARG A 115 -90.99 -13.13 5.24
N ALA A 116 -91.89 -14.11 5.07
CA ALA A 116 -91.56 -15.32 4.29
C ALA A 116 -91.35 -15.04 2.79
N ALA A 117 -90.36 -15.70 2.18
CA ALA A 117 -90.03 -15.55 0.76
C ALA A 117 -91.03 -16.28 -0.16
N ALA A 118 -91.28 -15.71 -1.35
CA ALA A 118 -92.14 -16.30 -2.38
C ALA A 118 -91.31 -17.07 -3.43
N PRO A 119 -91.75 -18.25 -3.89
CA PRO A 119 -90.96 -19.09 -4.81
C PRO A 119 -90.89 -18.51 -6.22
N GLN A 120 -89.69 -18.51 -6.81
CA GLN A 120 -89.46 -18.14 -8.21
C GLN A 120 -89.70 -19.33 -9.16
N GLY A 121 -90.05 -19.03 -10.42
CA GLY A 121 -90.30 -20.02 -11.48
C GLY A 121 -89.16 -20.12 -12.51
N PRO A 122 -89.11 -21.20 -13.32
CA PRO A 122 -88.07 -21.42 -14.33
C PRO A 122 -88.28 -20.53 -15.57
N GLY A 123 -87.20 -20.29 -16.34
CA GLY A 123 -87.18 -19.33 -17.45
C GLY A 123 -87.02 -19.93 -18.86
N GLU A 124 -87.26 -19.05 -19.85
CA GLU A 124 -87.00 -19.16 -21.29
C GLU A 124 -86.58 -17.73 -21.77
N GLY A 125 -85.85 -17.48 -22.86
CA GLY A 125 -85.14 -18.38 -23.78
C GLY A 125 -84.90 -17.76 -25.18
N GLY A 126 -83.66 -17.31 -25.47
CA GLY A 126 -83.10 -17.31 -26.84
C GLY A 126 -83.04 -16.01 -27.69
N ALA A 127 -81.87 -15.85 -28.34
CA ALA A 127 -81.64 -15.38 -29.72
C ALA A 127 -81.87 -13.89 -30.16
N ALA A 128 -80.77 -13.12 -30.12
CA ALA A 128 -80.05 -12.54 -31.28
C ALA A 128 -80.69 -11.60 -32.34
N ALA A 129 -79.83 -10.65 -32.77
CA ALA A 129 -79.75 -9.93 -34.05
C ALA A 129 -80.56 -8.63 -34.27
N GLY A 130 -79.88 -7.63 -34.86
CA GLY A 130 -80.46 -6.41 -35.44
C GLY A 130 -79.85 -5.11 -34.89
N GLY A 131 -79.28 -4.29 -35.78
CA GLY A 131 -78.89 -2.90 -35.51
C GLY A 131 -78.89 -2.08 -36.80
N ASP A 132 -78.96 -0.75 -36.69
CA ASP A 132 -78.52 0.22 -37.71
C ASP A 132 -78.36 1.63 -37.09
N ALA A 133 -77.87 2.60 -37.87
CA ALA A 133 -77.32 3.89 -37.42
C ALA A 133 -78.24 5.13 -37.57
N GLY A 134 -77.72 6.29 -37.13
CA GLY A 134 -78.28 7.65 -37.34
C GLY A 134 -78.19 8.51 -36.05
N ASP A 135 -77.17 9.36 -35.85
CA ASP A 135 -76.83 10.63 -36.53
C ASP A 135 -77.64 11.86 -36.04
N GLY A 136 -76.97 13.00 -35.86
CA GLY A 136 -77.59 14.30 -35.52
C GLY A 136 -76.88 15.16 -34.46
N GLY A 137 -75.98 16.06 -34.89
CA GLY A 137 -75.70 17.33 -34.17
C GLY A 137 -76.70 18.44 -34.58
N PRO A 138 -76.40 19.76 -34.45
CA PRO A 138 -75.17 20.38 -33.91
C PRO A 138 -75.34 21.72 -33.10
N GLY A 139 -74.24 22.26 -32.57
CA GLY A 139 -73.95 23.71 -32.56
C GLY A 139 -74.20 24.55 -31.28
N GLY A 140 -73.44 25.65 -31.08
CA GLY A 140 -73.59 26.51 -29.88
C GLY A 140 -72.88 27.89 -29.86
N GLY A 141 -71.55 27.97 -29.69
CA GLY A 141 -70.69 29.16 -29.94
C GLY A 141 -70.73 30.42 -29.03
N LEU A 142 -69.60 31.17 -29.06
CA LEU A 142 -69.40 32.61 -28.72
C LEU A 142 -69.41 33.08 -27.24
N LEU A 143 -68.66 34.12 -26.78
CA LEU A 143 -67.37 34.75 -27.21
C LEU A 143 -66.91 35.85 -26.19
N ALA A 144 -65.58 36.13 -26.09
CA ALA A 144 -64.94 37.45 -25.78
C ALA A 144 -65.10 38.11 -24.37
N LYS A 145 -64.19 38.94 -23.79
CA LYS A 145 -62.80 39.44 -24.13
C LYS A 145 -62.18 40.34 -23.00
N LEU A 146 -60.86 40.64 -23.11
CA LEU A 146 -60.08 41.80 -22.58
C LEU A 146 -59.74 41.87 -21.05
N GLY A 147 -58.54 42.30 -20.59
CA GLY A 147 -57.23 42.47 -21.26
C GLY A 147 -56.26 43.56 -20.69
N ASP A 148 -54.94 43.30 -20.75
CA ASP A 148 -53.78 44.22 -21.06
C ASP A 148 -53.52 45.55 -20.27
N PRO A 149 -52.34 46.26 -20.40
CA PRO A 149 -50.91 45.88 -20.59
C PRO A 149 -49.88 46.69 -19.71
N ALA A 150 -48.57 46.60 -20.06
CA ALA A 150 -47.52 47.66 -19.98
C ALA A 150 -46.70 47.87 -18.67
N CYS A 151 -45.46 48.43 -18.63
CA CYS A 151 -44.34 48.71 -19.58
C CYS A 151 -43.12 49.28 -18.79
N VAL A 152 -41.88 49.49 -19.28
CA VAL A 152 -40.94 48.77 -20.21
C VAL A 152 -39.61 49.58 -20.34
N VAL A 153 -38.46 48.89 -20.53
CA VAL A 153 -37.11 49.41 -20.91
C VAL A 153 -36.31 50.31 -19.92
N ALA A 154 -35.05 49.91 -19.68
CA ALA A 154 -33.91 50.79 -19.41
C ALA A 154 -32.58 50.11 -19.83
N ALA A 155 -32.38 49.91 -21.14
CA ALA A 155 -31.15 49.33 -21.68
C ALA A 155 -30.09 50.40 -22.02
N ALA A 156 -28.82 49.99 -22.02
CA ALA A 156 -27.65 50.70 -22.57
C ALA A 156 -27.34 52.10 -22.02
N LEU A 157 -26.22 52.21 -21.28
CA LEU A 157 -24.98 52.88 -21.71
C LEU A 157 -23.98 52.74 -20.54
N ALA A 158 -23.06 51.77 -20.56
CA ALA A 158 -21.81 51.75 -21.33
C ALA A 158 -20.70 52.61 -20.73
N MET A 159 -19.49 52.04 -20.66
CA MET A 159 -18.23 52.66 -21.08
C MET A 159 -17.15 51.56 -21.26
N ALA A 160 -16.13 51.85 -22.07
CA ALA A 160 -14.83 51.15 -22.18
C ALA A 160 -14.80 49.63 -21.82
N ALA A 161 -14.69 48.69 -22.75
CA ALA A 161 -14.08 48.78 -24.08
C ALA A 161 -12.70 49.44 -24.06
N LEU A 162 -11.79 48.90 -23.24
CA LEU A 162 -10.35 49.13 -23.38
C LEU A 162 -9.62 47.80 -23.58
N VAL A 163 -8.93 47.68 -24.72
CA VAL A 163 -7.66 46.98 -24.97
C VAL A 163 -7.53 45.54 -24.41
N CYS A 164 -7.58 44.48 -25.21
CA CYS A 164 -6.73 44.11 -26.37
C CYS A 164 -5.27 43.75 -26.01
N ALA A 165 -4.58 43.10 -26.96
CA ALA A 165 -3.17 42.66 -26.94
C ALA A 165 -2.97 41.29 -26.22
N VAL A 166 -2.64 40.20 -26.95
CA VAL A 166 -1.32 39.81 -27.53
C VAL A 166 -0.46 39.16 -26.44
N VAL A 167 0.06 37.94 -26.61
CA VAL A 167 0.82 37.46 -27.79
C VAL A 167 0.22 36.24 -28.51
N VAL A 168 0.12 36.36 -29.85
CA VAL A 168 0.16 35.23 -30.79
C VAL A 168 1.55 35.16 -31.40
N VAL A 169 2.26 34.02 -31.27
CA VAL A 169 3.40 33.57 -32.11
C VAL A 169 3.96 32.26 -31.49
N SER A 170 4.36 31.19 -32.19
CA SER A 170 4.23 30.75 -33.60
C SER A 170 4.87 29.34 -33.73
N ARG A 171 4.73 28.47 -34.76
CA ARG A 171 3.93 28.36 -36.00
C ARG A 171 4.31 27.03 -36.70
N ARG A 172 3.31 26.25 -37.19
CA ARG A 172 3.36 25.49 -38.48
C ARG A 172 4.34 24.26 -38.53
N ARG A 173 4.23 23.27 -39.45
CA ARG A 173 3.41 23.12 -40.69
C ARG A 173 3.32 21.66 -41.19
N ALA A 174 2.18 21.33 -41.82
CA ALA A 174 2.01 20.40 -42.96
C ALA A 174 2.12 18.86 -42.67
N ARG A 175 1.43 17.97 -43.42
CA ARG A 175 0.75 18.12 -44.74
C ARG A 175 -0.37 17.06 -44.96
N ALA A 176 -1.54 17.52 -45.44
CA ALA A 176 -2.49 16.94 -46.44
C ALA A 176 -2.83 15.42 -46.46
N ALA A 177 -4.04 14.94 -46.83
CA ALA A 177 -5.25 15.51 -47.47
C ALA A 177 -6.52 14.79 -46.92
N ARG A 178 -7.74 15.37 -46.82
CA ARG A 178 -8.72 15.74 -47.90
C ARG A 178 -9.02 14.58 -48.88
N ALA A 179 -10.26 14.27 -49.26
CA ALA A 179 -11.58 14.96 -49.18
C ALA A 179 -12.72 13.95 -49.54
N ALA A 180 -14.04 14.21 -49.54
CA ALA A 180 -14.91 15.29 -49.03
C ALA A 180 -16.41 14.87 -49.12
N ARG A 181 -17.26 15.50 -48.27
CA ARG A 181 -18.58 16.17 -48.53
C ARG A 181 -19.35 15.87 -49.85
N GLN A 182 -20.69 15.93 -49.93
CA GLN A 182 -21.65 16.80 -49.21
C GLN A 182 -23.14 16.43 -49.45
N GLY A 183 -24.05 16.86 -48.57
CA GLY A 183 -25.11 17.79 -49.02
C GLY A 183 -26.54 17.31 -49.31
N THR A 184 -27.23 16.74 -48.29
CA THR A 184 -28.57 17.17 -47.77
C THR A 184 -29.78 17.46 -48.70
N LEU A 185 -30.99 17.17 -48.16
CA LEU A 185 -32.35 17.67 -48.50
C LEU A 185 -33.21 16.92 -49.57
N CYS A 186 -33.93 15.92 -49.06
CA CYS A 186 -35.40 15.73 -49.13
C CYS A 186 -36.15 15.70 -50.48
N LEU A 187 -36.86 14.59 -50.74
CA LEU A 187 -38.16 14.59 -51.42
C LEU A 187 -38.96 13.28 -51.20
N LEU A 188 -40.26 13.43 -50.86
CA LEU A 188 -41.30 12.40 -50.71
C LEU A 188 -41.12 11.32 -49.59
N ALA A 189 -42.18 10.67 -49.09
CA ALA A 189 -43.57 11.11 -48.85
C ALA A 189 -44.30 10.11 -47.94
N ALA A 190 -45.36 10.61 -47.28
CA ALA A 190 -46.25 9.88 -46.37
C ALA A 190 -46.89 8.60 -46.93
N VAL A 191 -47.00 7.57 -46.06
CA VAL A 191 -48.18 6.76 -45.72
C VAL A 191 -47.76 5.80 -44.59
N LEU A 192 -48.42 5.69 -43.42
CA LEU A 192 -49.33 6.56 -42.66
C LEU A 192 -48.85 6.40 -41.18
N ALA A 193 -48.66 7.44 -40.37
CA ALA A 193 -49.65 8.11 -39.50
C ALA A 193 -50.21 7.20 -38.37
N ALA A 194 -50.53 7.66 -37.15
CA ALA A 194 -50.47 9.01 -36.55
C ALA A 194 -50.41 8.83 -35.01
N SER A 195 -49.37 9.29 -34.29
CA SER A 195 -49.24 10.64 -33.70
C SER A 195 -50.29 11.04 -32.65
N LEU A 196 -49.81 11.51 -31.48
CA LEU A 196 -49.99 12.89 -31.04
C LEU A 196 -48.88 13.28 -30.03
N ALA A 197 -48.64 14.58 -29.89
CA ALA A 197 -47.67 15.26 -29.00
C ALA A 197 -48.24 16.68 -28.74
N PRO A 198 -47.55 17.67 -28.12
CA PRO A 198 -46.29 17.72 -27.34
C PRO A 198 -46.55 18.45 -25.97
N PRO A 199 -45.83 19.52 -25.52
CA PRO A 199 -44.42 19.67 -25.10
C PRO A 199 -44.23 20.07 -23.59
N VAL A 200 -42.96 20.11 -23.15
CA VAL A 200 -42.48 20.68 -21.86
C VAL A 200 -42.73 22.21 -21.75
N PRO A 201 -42.90 22.78 -20.54
CA PRO A 201 -41.83 23.63 -19.97
C PRO A 201 -41.68 23.53 -18.43
N ALA A 202 -40.54 23.98 -17.90
CA ALA A 202 -40.21 24.00 -16.47
C ALA A 202 -40.34 25.39 -15.82
N SER A 203 -40.57 25.45 -14.50
CA SER A 203 -40.03 26.50 -13.61
C SER A 203 -40.24 26.14 -12.12
N ALA A 204 -39.23 26.38 -11.28
CA ALA A 204 -39.36 26.26 -9.83
C ALA A 204 -40.14 27.43 -9.20
N ALA A 205 -40.94 27.14 -8.17
CA ALA A 205 -41.51 28.13 -7.25
C ALA A 205 -41.79 27.47 -5.89
N GLN A 206 -41.64 28.21 -4.80
CA GLN A 206 -41.95 27.73 -3.45
C GLN A 206 -43.46 27.82 -3.17
N GLY A 207 -44.04 26.72 -2.68
CA GLY A 207 -45.19 26.73 -1.76
C GLY A 207 -46.58 27.08 -2.31
N GLN A 208 -47.28 26.08 -2.86
CA GLN A 208 -48.73 25.92 -2.65
C GLN A 208 -49.19 24.48 -2.93
N THR A 209 -50.26 24.05 -2.26
CA THR A 209 -50.85 22.70 -2.34
C THR A 209 -51.74 22.53 -3.57
N SER A 210 -51.70 21.37 -4.23
CA SER A 210 -52.69 20.97 -5.25
C SER A 210 -52.78 19.45 -5.36
N ASP A 211 -54.00 18.92 -5.40
CA ASP A 211 -54.31 17.50 -5.26
C ASP A 211 -54.09 16.68 -6.55
N ALA A 212 -53.63 15.44 -6.38
CA ALA A 212 -53.76 14.40 -7.41
C ALA A 212 -55.21 13.84 -7.41
N PRO A 213 -55.74 13.35 -8.55
CA PRO A 213 -57.07 12.73 -8.57
C PRO A 213 -57.08 11.43 -7.75
N GLY A 214 -57.97 11.34 -6.77
CA GLY A 214 -58.16 10.15 -5.95
C GLY A 214 -58.73 8.96 -6.72
N VAL A 215 -58.49 7.76 -6.17
CA VAL A 215 -58.96 6.47 -6.71
C VAL A 215 -60.32 6.13 -6.10
N GLU A 216 -61.28 5.68 -6.92
CA GLU A 216 -62.58 5.19 -6.43
C GLU A 216 -62.39 3.84 -5.72
N ARG A 217 -62.54 3.83 -4.39
CA ARG A 217 -62.39 2.66 -3.52
C ARG A 217 -63.73 2.24 -2.92
N THR A 218 -63.88 0.96 -2.63
CA THR A 218 -65.13 0.37 -2.16
C THR A 218 -64.89 -0.66 -1.06
N VAL A 219 -65.41 -0.37 0.14
CA VAL A 219 -65.28 -1.18 1.35
C VAL A 219 -66.58 -1.91 1.64
N GLY A 220 -66.51 -3.17 2.09
CA GLY A 220 -67.67 -3.98 2.41
C GLY A 220 -67.62 -4.59 3.82
N ALA A 221 -68.79 -4.67 4.48
CA ALA A 221 -68.98 -5.42 5.72
C ALA A 221 -70.30 -6.18 5.65
N SER A 222 -70.32 -7.46 6.04
CA SER A 222 -71.54 -8.26 6.13
C SER A 222 -71.71 -8.94 7.49
N CYS A 223 -72.96 -9.05 7.94
CA CYS A 223 -73.33 -9.83 9.11
C CYS A 223 -74.34 -10.94 8.73
N PRO A 224 -74.13 -12.19 9.20
CA PRO A 224 -75.04 -13.30 8.93
C PRO A 224 -76.29 -13.20 9.82
N VAL A 225 -77.47 -13.24 9.21
CA VAL A 225 -78.76 -13.12 9.93
C VAL A 225 -79.78 -14.13 9.38
N THR A 226 -80.53 -14.75 10.29
CA THR A 226 -81.62 -15.66 9.93
C THR A 226 -82.96 -14.93 9.93
N ALA A 227 -83.54 -14.64 8.77
CA ALA A 227 -84.79 -13.89 8.64
C ALA A 227 -85.93 -14.77 8.10
N ALA A 228 -87.03 -14.87 8.85
CA ALA A 228 -88.25 -15.61 8.47
C ALA A 228 -88.02 -17.07 8.02
N GLY A 229 -86.97 -17.72 8.52
CA GLY A 229 -86.60 -19.10 8.19
C GLY A 229 -85.66 -19.25 6.98
N ALA A 230 -85.20 -18.15 6.39
CA ALA A 230 -84.10 -18.15 5.42
C ALA A 230 -82.81 -17.64 6.08
N ASN A 231 -81.69 -18.28 5.78
CA ASN A 231 -80.36 -17.78 6.12
C ASN A 231 -79.89 -16.84 5.01
N GLY A 232 -79.25 -15.74 5.38
CA GLY A 232 -78.53 -14.88 4.44
C GLY A 232 -77.67 -13.88 5.18
N GLU A 233 -77.10 -12.94 4.43
CA GLU A 233 -76.28 -11.87 4.97
C GLU A 233 -76.91 -10.52 4.67
N ILE A 234 -76.80 -9.62 5.63
CA ILE A 234 -76.98 -8.19 5.43
C ILE A 234 -75.60 -7.63 5.14
N SER A 235 -75.40 -7.01 3.98
CA SER A 235 -74.12 -6.43 3.61
C SER A 235 -74.23 -4.94 3.30
N VAL A 236 -73.33 -4.17 3.89
CA VAL A 236 -73.08 -2.77 3.55
C VAL A 236 -71.88 -2.71 2.61
N THR A 237 -71.96 -1.83 1.64
CA THR A 237 -70.88 -1.50 0.70
C THR A 237 -70.78 0.01 0.62
N ALA A 238 -69.66 0.59 1.06
CA ALA A 238 -69.41 2.03 1.06
C ALA A 238 -68.31 2.37 0.04
N THR A 239 -68.60 3.29 -0.87
CA THR A 239 -67.70 3.75 -1.93
C THR A 239 -67.27 5.18 -1.67
N TYR A 240 -66.00 5.50 -1.89
CA TYR A 240 -65.41 6.83 -1.64
C TYR A 240 -64.22 7.10 -2.58
N LEU A 241 -63.78 8.36 -2.68
CA LEU A 241 -62.52 8.70 -3.34
C LEU A 241 -61.37 8.66 -2.32
N GLY A 242 -60.50 7.66 -2.45
CA GLY A 242 -59.30 7.47 -1.64
C GLY A 242 -58.05 8.09 -2.24
N ARG A 243 -57.04 8.30 -1.39
CA ARG A 243 -55.69 8.71 -1.80
C ARG A 243 -54.98 7.52 -2.45
N PRO A 244 -54.32 7.67 -3.61
CA PRO A 244 -53.47 6.61 -4.15
C PRO A 244 -52.34 6.29 -3.18
N ALA A 245 -51.93 5.03 -3.11
CA ALA A 245 -50.69 4.66 -2.44
C ALA A 245 -49.49 4.96 -3.36
N SER A 246 -48.34 5.29 -2.77
CA SER A 246 -47.08 5.49 -3.50
C SER A 246 -45.89 5.00 -2.66
N LEU A 247 -45.00 4.26 -3.32
CA LEU A 247 -43.70 3.84 -2.82
C LEU A 247 -42.65 4.56 -3.68
N GLU A 248 -41.69 5.24 -3.08
CA GLU A 248 -40.62 5.95 -3.79
C GLU A 248 -39.25 5.69 -3.13
N ILE A 249 -38.28 5.23 -3.92
CA ILE A 249 -36.86 5.12 -3.54
C ILE A 249 -36.23 6.53 -3.57
N ASP A 250 -35.55 6.94 -2.50
CA ASP A 250 -34.90 8.27 -2.44
C ASP A 250 -33.58 8.30 -3.23
N ARG A 251 -33.72 8.52 -4.54
CA ARG A 251 -32.63 8.70 -5.50
C ARG A 251 -31.84 10.01 -5.31
N SER A 252 -32.12 10.81 -4.28
CA SER A 252 -31.26 11.96 -3.90
C SER A 252 -30.10 11.56 -3.00
N LEU A 253 -30.16 10.36 -2.39
CA LEU A 253 -29.10 9.75 -1.59
C LEU A 253 -28.13 8.91 -2.44
N LEU A 254 -28.51 8.60 -3.68
CA LEU A 254 -27.72 7.83 -4.64
C LEU A 254 -26.96 8.74 -5.60
N LEU A 255 -25.73 8.35 -5.97
CA LEU A 255 -24.90 9.11 -6.90
C LEU A 255 -25.28 8.76 -8.34
N LYS A 256 -25.55 9.74 -9.21
CA LYS A 256 -25.94 9.43 -10.60
C LYS A 256 -24.73 9.16 -11.49
N ALA A 257 -24.68 7.97 -12.11
CA ALA A 257 -23.62 7.50 -13.00
C ALA A 257 -23.66 8.17 -14.39
N GLY A 258 -23.38 9.48 -14.42
CA GLY A 258 -23.28 10.28 -15.64
C GLY A 258 -24.64 10.64 -16.28
N ASP A 259 -24.69 10.60 -17.61
CA ASP A 259 -25.88 10.98 -18.41
C ASP A 259 -26.94 9.86 -18.54
N LEU A 260 -26.71 8.68 -17.96
CA LEU A 260 -27.63 7.53 -17.97
C LEU A 260 -28.45 7.47 -16.67
N ASP A 261 -29.65 6.89 -16.71
CA ASP A 261 -30.51 6.70 -15.53
C ASP A 261 -30.07 5.49 -14.66
N MET A 262 -28.78 5.44 -14.35
CA MET A 262 -28.11 4.44 -13.50
C MET A 262 -27.49 5.14 -12.28
N TYR A 263 -27.44 4.44 -11.14
CA TYR A 263 -27.12 5.04 -9.85
C TYR A 263 -26.05 4.22 -9.09
N GLU A 264 -25.06 4.87 -8.52
CA GLU A 264 -24.07 4.28 -7.64
C GLU A 264 -24.55 4.36 -6.19
N ILE A 265 -24.49 3.22 -5.47
CA ILE A 265 -24.74 3.13 -4.02
C ILE A 265 -23.41 2.93 -3.29
N PRO A 266 -23.06 3.77 -2.30
CA PRO A 266 -21.85 3.58 -1.49
C PRO A 266 -21.83 2.26 -0.70
N SER A 267 -20.62 1.77 -0.38
CA SER A 267 -20.32 0.53 0.34
C SER A 267 -21.16 0.30 1.60
N ASP A 268 -21.42 1.36 2.34
CA ASP A 268 -22.09 1.39 3.65
C ASP A 268 -23.41 2.20 3.62
N ALA A 269 -23.86 2.60 2.42
CA ALA A 269 -25.20 3.15 2.23
C ALA A 269 -26.27 2.06 2.20
N LEU A 270 -27.44 2.39 2.74
CA LEU A 270 -28.64 1.57 2.71
C LEU A 270 -29.60 2.12 1.65
N LEU A 271 -30.40 1.24 1.04
CA LEU A 271 -31.46 1.68 0.14
C LEU A 271 -32.66 2.10 0.97
N GLU A 272 -32.99 3.39 0.98
CA GLU A 272 -34.11 3.94 1.73
C GLU A 272 -35.05 4.80 0.88
N GLY A 273 -36.22 5.10 1.44
CA GLY A 273 -37.26 5.82 0.73
C GLY A 273 -38.53 6.02 1.55
N SER A 274 -39.58 6.45 0.86
CA SER A 274 -40.88 6.74 1.49
C SER A 274 -41.98 5.78 1.05
N LEU A 275 -42.95 5.56 1.94
CA LEU A 275 -44.17 4.80 1.69
C LEU A 275 -45.38 5.60 2.20
N ASP A 276 -46.18 6.11 1.27
CA ASP A 276 -47.52 6.61 1.55
C ASP A 276 -48.50 5.49 1.22
N THR A 277 -49.13 4.88 2.22
CA THR A 277 -50.08 3.78 2.00
C THR A 277 -51.39 4.24 1.37
N GLY A 278 -51.63 5.55 1.23
CA GLY A 278 -52.95 6.08 0.85
C GLY A 278 -54.04 5.68 1.85
N GLY A 279 -53.66 5.34 3.08
CA GLY A 279 -54.53 4.78 4.12
C GLY A 279 -54.77 3.26 4.04
N LEU A 280 -54.05 2.50 3.20
CA LEU A 280 -54.19 1.04 3.11
C LEU A 280 -53.46 0.29 4.24
N ASP A 281 -54.04 -0.83 4.66
CA ASP A 281 -53.38 -1.84 5.50
C ASP A 281 -52.35 -2.66 4.68
N VAL A 282 -51.06 -2.46 4.97
CA VAL A 282 -49.92 -3.17 4.34
C VAL A 282 -49.87 -4.64 4.79
N ALA A 283 -49.61 -5.55 3.86
CA ALA A 283 -49.37 -6.97 4.12
C ALA A 283 -47.88 -7.30 4.24
N SER A 284 -47.05 -6.77 3.33
CA SER A 284 -45.59 -6.95 3.33
C SER A 284 -44.88 -5.85 2.53
N LEU A 285 -43.61 -5.60 2.85
CA LEU A 285 -42.68 -4.79 2.07
C LEU A 285 -41.40 -5.61 1.89
N SER A 286 -40.83 -5.66 0.69
CA SER A 286 -39.67 -6.50 0.36
C SER A 286 -38.87 -5.92 -0.79
N PHE A 287 -37.61 -6.36 -0.93
CA PHE A 287 -36.74 -6.06 -2.07
C PHE A 287 -36.30 -7.33 -2.79
N SER A 288 -35.85 -7.18 -4.04
CA SER A 288 -35.18 -8.22 -4.83
C SER A 288 -34.05 -7.60 -5.67
N VAL A 289 -32.90 -8.27 -5.71
CA VAL A 289 -31.68 -7.87 -6.43
C VAL A 289 -31.40 -8.88 -7.54
N LEU A 290 -31.34 -8.41 -8.79
CA LEU A 290 -30.88 -9.19 -9.93
C LEU A 290 -29.46 -8.79 -10.34
N ASP A 291 -28.63 -9.73 -10.82
CA ASP A 291 -27.33 -9.45 -11.44
C ASP A 291 -27.44 -8.91 -12.88
N GLY A 292 -26.30 -8.58 -13.49
CA GLY A 292 -26.22 -8.10 -14.88
C GLY A 292 -26.56 -9.14 -15.96
N LYS A 293 -26.77 -10.41 -15.61
CA LYS A 293 -27.31 -11.47 -16.49
C LYS A 293 -28.83 -11.65 -16.30
N GLY A 294 -29.38 -11.22 -15.17
CA GLY A 294 -30.79 -11.32 -14.77
C GLY A 294 -31.08 -12.39 -13.71
N ASN A 295 -30.06 -12.96 -13.07
CA ASN A 295 -30.20 -13.94 -11.99
C ASN A 295 -30.51 -13.25 -10.66
N GLU A 296 -31.37 -13.83 -9.82
CA GLU A 296 -31.59 -13.32 -8.45
C GLU A 296 -30.39 -13.67 -7.56
N VAL A 297 -29.76 -12.65 -6.97
CA VAL A 297 -28.59 -12.80 -6.09
C VAL A 297 -28.89 -12.46 -4.63
N ASP A 298 -29.96 -11.70 -4.37
CA ASP A 298 -30.52 -11.51 -3.04
C ASP A 298 -32.01 -11.12 -3.09
N SER A 299 -32.80 -11.52 -2.09
CA SER A 299 -34.12 -10.95 -1.82
C SER A 299 -34.50 -10.99 -0.34
N GLY A 300 -35.04 -9.87 0.16
CA GLY A 300 -35.21 -9.65 1.60
C GLY A 300 -36.50 -8.92 1.99
N ALA A 301 -36.90 -9.08 3.26
CA ALA A 301 -38.09 -8.45 3.83
C ALA A 301 -37.75 -7.11 4.50
N VAL A 302 -38.36 -6.02 4.02
CA VAL A 302 -38.14 -4.66 4.53
C VAL A 302 -39.14 -4.35 5.64
N LYS A 303 -38.67 -3.66 6.68
CA LYS A 303 -39.50 -3.23 7.80
C LYS A 303 -40.46 -2.11 7.38
N VAL A 304 -41.77 -2.40 7.41
CA VAL A 304 -42.84 -1.45 7.06
C VAL A 304 -42.80 -0.21 7.97
N ALA A 305 -42.63 0.96 7.37
CA ALA A 305 -42.72 2.28 7.99
C ALA A 305 -42.88 3.36 6.90
N ASP A 306 -43.41 4.54 7.27
CA ASP A 306 -43.61 5.70 6.37
C ASP A 306 -42.30 6.14 5.69
N HIS A 307 -41.18 5.95 6.39
CA HIS A 307 -39.82 5.99 5.88
C HIS A 307 -39.20 4.61 6.11
N TRP A 308 -38.91 3.89 5.02
CA TRP A 308 -38.42 2.51 5.06
C TRP A 308 -36.94 2.47 4.68
N VAL A 309 -36.24 1.45 5.17
CA VAL A 309 -34.80 1.23 4.95
C VAL A 309 -34.58 -0.26 4.73
N ALA A 310 -33.90 -0.64 3.64
CA ALA A 310 -33.42 -1.99 3.41
C ALA A 310 -32.02 -2.15 4.04
N GLU A 311 -31.99 -2.84 5.18
CA GLU A 311 -30.78 -3.31 5.87
C GLU A 311 -30.39 -4.69 5.34
N GLY A 312 -29.10 -5.00 5.20
CA GLY A 312 -28.60 -6.31 4.78
C GLY A 312 -29.06 -6.71 3.38
N MET A 313 -28.49 -6.06 2.35
CA MET A 313 -28.82 -6.32 0.95
C MET A 313 -27.55 -6.70 0.19
N GLY A 314 -27.53 -7.95 -0.28
CA GLY A 314 -26.45 -8.55 -1.05
C GLY A 314 -26.30 -7.89 -2.42
N LEU A 315 -25.07 -7.51 -2.75
CA LEU A 315 -24.68 -6.85 -4.00
C LEU A 315 -23.32 -7.39 -4.43
N LEU A 316 -23.19 -7.73 -5.71
CA LEU A 316 -21.92 -8.07 -6.35
C LEU A 316 -21.34 -6.84 -7.06
N ARG A 317 -20.05 -6.88 -7.37
CA ARG A 317 -19.33 -5.85 -8.10
C ARG A 317 -19.79 -5.80 -9.56
N GLY A 318 -20.76 -4.95 -9.85
CA GLY A 318 -21.33 -4.84 -11.19
C GLY A 318 -22.63 -4.06 -11.26
N SER A 319 -23.39 -4.33 -12.31
CA SER A 319 -24.73 -3.75 -12.51
C SER A 319 -25.77 -4.66 -11.88
N HIS A 320 -26.69 -4.07 -11.12
CA HIS A 320 -27.80 -4.75 -10.46
C HIS A 320 -29.13 -4.04 -10.72
N THR A 321 -30.18 -4.80 -11.01
CA THR A 321 -31.54 -4.27 -11.03
C THR A 321 -32.18 -4.53 -9.68
N VAL A 322 -32.45 -3.49 -8.90
CA VAL A 322 -33.09 -3.60 -7.57
C VAL A 322 -34.51 -3.09 -7.63
N THR A 323 -35.47 -3.92 -7.20
CA THR A 323 -36.89 -3.56 -7.09
C THR A 323 -37.35 -3.69 -5.66
N VAL A 324 -38.06 -2.68 -5.16
CA VAL A 324 -38.73 -2.68 -3.85
C VAL A 324 -40.24 -2.71 -4.07
N THR A 325 -40.94 -3.61 -3.39
CA THR A 325 -42.37 -3.87 -3.59
C THR A 325 -43.11 -3.88 -2.25
N CYS A 326 -44.19 -3.11 -2.18
CA CYS A 326 -45.17 -3.06 -1.09
C CYS A 326 -46.45 -3.77 -1.55
N ALA A 327 -46.83 -4.86 -0.88
CA ALA A 327 -48.09 -5.56 -1.10
C ALA A 327 -49.09 -5.21 -0.01
N PHE A 328 -50.32 -4.90 -0.40
CA PHE A 328 -51.40 -4.51 0.50
C PHE A 328 -52.37 -5.68 0.77
N THR A 329 -53.05 -5.66 1.92
CA THR A 329 -53.95 -6.74 2.35
C THR A 329 -55.18 -6.95 1.45
N ASN A 330 -55.50 -5.98 0.58
CA ASN A 330 -56.54 -6.08 -0.45
C ASN A 330 -56.08 -6.77 -1.75
N GLY A 331 -54.77 -7.04 -1.90
CA GLY A 331 -54.17 -7.58 -3.13
C GLY A 331 -53.76 -6.53 -4.16
N GLU A 332 -53.72 -5.25 -3.79
CA GLU A 332 -53.02 -4.22 -4.57
C GLU A 332 -51.51 -4.23 -4.24
N GLU A 333 -50.68 -3.75 -5.16
CA GLU A 333 -49.23 -3.64 -5.01
C GLU A 333 -48.75 -2.26 -5.46
N ALA A 334 -47.70 -1.73 -4.82
CA ALA A 334 -46.95 -0.56 -5.26
C ALA A 334 -45.46 -0.91 -5.26
N SER A 335 -44.77 -0.65 -6.36
CA SER A 335 -43.35 -0.98 -6.53
C SER A 335 -42.56 0.17 -7.15
N ASP A 336 -41.27 0.22 -6.84
CA ASP A 336 -40.31 1.13 -7.44
C ASP A 336 -38.98 0.40 -7.72
N THR A 337 -38.26 0.81 -8.77
CA THR A 337 -37.10 0.08 -9.32
C THR A 337 -35.96 1.03 -9.65
N VAL A 338 -34.73 0.59 -9.40
CA VAL A 338 -33.50 1.33 -9.70
C VAL A 338 -32.41 0.42 -10.25
N GLU A 339 -31.73 0.87 -11.30
CA GLU A 339 -30.50 0.23 -11.79
C GLU A 339 -29.34 0.76 -10.95
N LEU A 340 -28.75 -0.12 -10.13
CA LEU A 340 -27.59 0.17 -9.31
C LEU A 340 -26.31 -0.29 -10.01
N LEU A 341 -25.27 0.53 -9.95
CA LEU A 341 -23.89 0.13 -10.17
C LEU A 341 -23.24 0.03 -8.79
N TYR A 342 -22.76 -1.14 -8.41
CA TYR A 342 -22.05 -1.35 -7.15
C TYR A 342 -20.54 -1.47 -7.42
N PRO A 343 -19.73 -0.45 -7.04
CA PRO A 343 -18.31 -0.37 -7.39
C PRO A 343 -17.37 -0.91 -6.31
N SER A 344 -17.90 -1.51 -5.24
CA SER A 344 -17.14 -1.97 -4.06
C SER A 344 -16.98 -3.48 -4.05
N ASN A 345 -16.29 -4.01 -3.04
CA ASN A 345 -16.19 -5.45 -2.77
C ASN A 345 -17.58 -6.05 -2.54
N ASP A 346 -17.79 -7.26 -3.05
CA ASP A 346 -19.06 -8.00 -2.98
C ASP A 346 -19.56 -8.14 -1.53
N ARG A 347 -20.82 -7.79 -1.27
CA ARG A 347 -21.50 -8.01 0.03
C ARG A 347 -21.89 -9.48 0.19
N MET A 348 -20.90 -10.35 0.21
CA MET A 348 -21.06 -11.82 0.20
C MET A 348 -21.90 -12.35 1.36
N ASP A 349 -21.84 -11.73 2.55
CA ASP A 349 -22.56 -12.19 3.75
C ASP A 349 -24.09 -12.11 3.62
N ASP A 350 -24.59 -11.12 2.88
CA ASP A 350 -26.03 -10.89 2.66
C ASP A 350 -26.58 -11.64 1.44
N LEU A 351 -25.75 -12.28 0.61
CA LEU A 351 -26.20 -12.97 -0.60
C LEU A 351 -27.00 -14.24 -0.30
N SER A 352 -28.28 -14.28 -0.70
CA SER A 352 -29.12 -15.49 -0.67
C SER A 352 -28.92 -16.41 -1.89
N ILE A 353 -27.66 -16.56 -2.35
CA ILE A 353 -27.24 -17.45 -3.44
C ILE A 353 -27.22 -18.93 -3.03
N ASP A 354 -27.29 -19.83 -4.00
CA ASP A 354 -27.10 -21.26 -3.72
C ASP A 354 -25.61 -21.58 -3.49
N ARG A 355 -25.29 -21.96 -2.25
CA ARG A 355 -23.95 -22.39 -1.80
C ARG A 355 -23.83 -23.92 -1.68
N ALA A 356 -24.79 -24.68 -2.20
CA ALA A 356 -24.65 -26.12 -2.33
C ALA A 356 -23.70 -26.45 -3.49
N ASP A 357 -22.58 -27.08 -3.16
CA ASP A 357 -21.89 -28.03 -4.03
C ASP A 357 -22.72 -29.35 -3.98
N ALA A 358 -23.06 -29.91 -5.14
CA ALA A 358 -24.13 -30.89 -5.29
C ALA A 358 -23.68 -32.26 -5.85
N ASP A 359 -22.55 -32.30 -6.53
CA ASP A 359 -21.83 -33.47 -7.05
C ASP A 359 -20.50 -33.70 -6.31
N GLY A 360 -19.85 -32.65 -5.82
CA GLY A 360 -18.70 -32.69 -4.92
C GLY A 360 -17.37 -32.23 -5.54
N ASP A 361 -17.39 -31.37 -6.55
CA ASP A 361 -16.21 -30.93 -7.30
C ASP A 361 -15.50 -29.68 -6.71
N GLY A 362 -16.24 -28.87 -5.95
CA GLY A 362 -15.78 -27.60 -5.37
C GLY A 362 -16.50 -26.35 -5.88
N LEU A 363 -17.24 -26.44 -6.98
CA LEU A 363 -18.00 -25.33 -7.57
C LEU A 363 -19.41 -25.26 -6.99
N ILE A 364 -19.78 -24.10 -6.43
CA ILE A 364 -21.11 -23.92 -5.82
C ILE A 364 -22.21 -23.68 -6.87
N GLY A 365 -23.43 -24.13 -6.59
CA GLY A 365 -24.62 -24.03 -7.46
C GLY A 365 -24.92 -22.63 -8.05
N TYR A 366 -24.46 -21.56 -7.42
CA TYR A 366 -24.48 -20.21 -8.00
C TYR A 366 -23.42 -19.99 -9.11
N LEU A 367 -22.18 -20.43 -8.90
CA LEU A 367 -21.10 -20.32 -9.89
C LEU A 367 -21.39 -21.24 -11.07
N GLU A 368 -21.80 -22.47 -10.80
CA GLU A 368 -22.46 -23.38 -11.74
C GLU A 368 -23.44 -22.67 -12.69
N THR A 369 -24.48 -22.03 -12.10
CA THR A 369 -25.51 -21.28 -12.83
C THR A 369 -24.94 -20.06 -13.58
N TYR A 370 -23.81 -19.50 -13.11
CA TYR A 370 -23.14 -18.36 -13.72
C TYR A 370 -22.30 -18.76 -14.95
N TYR A 371 -21.53 -19.85 -14.87
CA TYR A 371 -20.68 -20.34 -15.96
C TYR A 371 -21.50 -21.12 -17.01
N GLY A 372 -22.46 -21.93 -16.57
CA GLY A 372 -23.41 -22.64 -17.43
C GLY A 372 -23.27 -24.17 -17.44
N THR A 373 -22.60 -24.71 -16.44
CA THR A 373 -22.33 -26.13 -16.16
C THR A 373 -23.57 -26.87 -15.60
N ASP A 374 -23.50 -28.19 -15.36
CA ASP A 374 -24.63 -29.02 -14.89
C ASP A 374 -24.47 -29.43 -13.40
N PRO A 375 -25.27 -28.88 -12.44
CA PRO A 375 -25.07 -29.01 -10.97
C PRO A 375 -25.37 -30.40 -10.36
N GLY A 376 -25.03 -31.47 -11.06
CA GLY A 376 -25.05 -32.84 -10.61
C GLY A 376 -24.12 -33.73 -11.44
N ASN A 377 -23.09 -33.15 -12.06
CA ASN A 377 -22.13 -33.77 -12.94
C ASN A 377 -20.80 -32.97 -12.95
N PRO A 378 -19.78 -33.40 -12.17
CA PRO A 378 -18.59 -32.62 -11.80
C PRO A 378 -17.50 -32.57 -12.91
N ASP A 379 -17.92 -32.64 -14.16
CA ASP A 379 -17.15 -32.90 -15.39
C ASP A 379 -18.14 -32.67 -16.55
N THR A 380 -18.56 -31.42 -16.75
CA THR A 380 -19.76 -31.05 -17.53
C THR A 380 -19.67 -31.51 -18.97
N ASP A 381 -18.51 -31.45 -19.59
CA ASP A 381 -18.33 -31.79 -21.00
C ASP A 381 -17.84 -33.24 -21.25
N GLY A 382 -17.26 -33.89 -20.24
CA GLY A 382 -16.93 -35.32 -20.21
C GLY A 382 -15.51 -35.67 -20.64
N ASP A 383 -14.55 -34.76 -20.47
CA ASP A 383 -13.13 -34.93 -20.81
C ASP A 383 -12.34 -35.67 -19.71
N GLY A 384 -12.69 -35.46 -18.44
CA GLY A 384 -12.08 -36.11 -17.27
C GLY A 384 -11.41 -35.18 -16.26
N LEU A 385 -11.33 -33.87 -16.54
CA LEU A 385 -11.10 -32.82 -15.55
C LEU A 385 -12.38 -32.55 -14.72
N SER A 386 -12.38 -31.49 -13.90
CA SER A 386 -13.59 -31.01 -13.23
C SER A 386 -13.80 -29.52 -13.45
N ASP A 387 -15.05 -29.10 -13.50
CA ASP A 387 -15.47 -27.74 -13.81
C ASP A 387 -14.76 -26.70 -12.91
N PHE A 388 -14.60 -27.01 -11.62
CA PHE A 388 -13.81 -26.23 -10.67
C PHE A 388 -12.32 -26.13 -11.04
N LEU A 389 -11.67 -27.24 -11.42
CA LEU A 389 -10.23 -27.28 -11.72
C LEU A 389 -9.91 -26.49 -13.00
N GLU A 390 -10.74 -26.67 -14.03
CA GLU A 390 -10.65 -25.95 -15.29
C GLU A 390 -10.78 -24.44 -15.09
N ILE A 391 -11.80 -24.00 -14.34
CA ILE A 391 -12.04 -22.58 -14.06
C ILE A 391 -10.93 -21.97 -13.18
N THR A 392 -10.45 -22.69 -12.16
CA THR A 392 -9.64 -22.09 -11.08
C THR A 392 -8.13 -22.28 -11.20
N ARG A 393 -7.66 -23.34 -11.87
CA ARG A 393 -6.22 -23.60 -12.08
C ARG A 393 -5.81 -23.49 -13.54
N LEU A 394 -6.47 -24.24 -14.42
CA LEU A 394 -6.02 -24.40 -15.81
C LEU A 394 -6.47 -23.26 -16.75
N SER A 395 -7.52 -22.52 -16.39
CA SER A 395 -8.15 -21.48 -17.22
C SER A 395 -8.75 -22.00 -18.53
N TYR A 396 -9.25 -23.23 -18.54
CA TYR A 396 -9.99 -23.86 -19.64
C TYR A 396 -11.49 -23.50 -19.62
N ASP A 397 -12.25 -23.91 -20.65
CA ASP A 397 -13.69 -23.65 -20.80
C ASP A 397 -14.48 -24.96 -20.57
N PRO A 398 -15.09 -25.20 -19.38
CA PRO A 398 -15.69 -26.50 -18.94
C PRO A 398 -16.97 -26.90 -19.69
N LEU A 399 -17.13 -26.39 -20.90
CA LEU A 399 -18.20 -26.63 -21.85
C LEU A 399 -17.62 -27.08 -23.22
N SER A 400 -16.31 -27.35 -23.30
CA SER A 400 -15.51 -27.55 -24.51
C SER A 400 -14.27 -28.46 -24.28
N PRO A 401 -14.34 -29.78 -24.57
CA PRO A 401 -13.30 -30.80 -24.29
C PRO A 401 -11.97 -30.71 -25.09
N ASP A 402 -11.56 -29.51 -25.51
CA ASP A 402 -10.47 -29.11 -26.41
C ASP A 402 -10.57 -27.57 -26.53
N THR A 403 -10.20 -26.83 -25.48
CA THR A 403 -10.48 -25.39 -25.31
C THR A 403 -9.84 -24.54 -26.42
N ASP A 404 -8.60 -24.85 -26.83
CA ASP A 404 -7.89 -24.09 -27.86
C ASP A 404 -8.17 -24.60 -29.30
N GLY A 405 -8.67 -25.83 -29.43
CA GLY A 405 -8.99 -26.48 -30.71
C GLY A 405 -7.79 -27.15 -31.39
N ASN A 406 -6.71 -27.48 -30.67
CA ASN A 406 -5.55 -28.17 -31.23
C ASN A 406 -5.82 -29.66 -31.56
N GLY A 407 -6.81 -30.26 -30.90
CA GLY A 407 -7.21 -31.67 -31.11
C GLY A 407 -6.58 -32.67 -30.15
N THR A 408 -6.03 -32.18 -29.04
CA THR A 408 -5.76 -32.92 -27.80
C THR A 408 -6.84 -32.48 -26.81
N PRO A 409 -7.55 -33.40 -26.11
CA PRO A 409 -8.43 -33.00 -25.02
C PRO A 409 -7.66 -32.31 -23.90
N ASP A 410 -8.30 -31.39 -23.20
CA ASP A 410 -7.67 -30.55 -22.17
C ASP A 410 -7.11 -31.42 -21.02
N GLY A 411 -7.78 -32.49 -20.63
CA GLY A 411 -7.32 -33.51 -19.68
C GLY A 411 -6.22 -34.46 -20.19
N ASP A 412 -6.06 -34.57 -21.51
CA ASP A 412 -4.94 -35.28 -22.17
C ASP A 412 -3.73 -34.35 -22.41
N GLU A 413 -3.78 -33.06 -22.02
CA GLU A 413 -2.64 -32.12 -22.10
C GLU A 413 -1.64 -32.28 -20.94
N ASP A 414 -0.43 -31.78 -21.18
CA ASP A 414 0.81 -31.86 -20.38
C ASP A 414 1.38 -30.42 -20.34
N PRO A 415 0.94 -29.55 -19.40
CA PRO A 415 1.16 -28.10 -19.50
C PRO A 415 2.58 -27.64 -19.13
N ASP A 416 3.27 -28.35 -18.23
CA ASP A 416 4.63 -28.03 -17.78
C ASP A 416 5.73 -28.86 -18.45
N GLY A 417 5.41 -30.05 -18.99
CA GLY A 417 6.30 -30.90 -19.78
C GLY A 417 7.01 -32.01 -19.00
N ASP A 418 6.53 -32.36 -17.81
CA ASP A 418 7.02 -33.46 -16.98
C ASP A 418 6.80 -34.85 -17.62
N GLY A 419 5.68 -35.02 -18.33
CA GLY A 419 5.33 -36.25 -19.04
C GLY A 419 4.23 -37.12 -18.42
N LEU A 420 3.57 -36.65 -17.36
CA LEU A 420 2.20 -37.00 -17.00
C LEU A 420 1.19 -36.24 -17.90
N THR A 421 -0.11 -36.36 -17.62
CA THR A 421 -1.14 -35.45 -18.18
C THR A 421 -2.02 -34.96 -17.04
N ASN A 422 -2.75 -33.87 -17.24
CA ASN A 422 -3.64 -33.27 -16.23
C ASN A 422 -4.52 -34.32 -15.52
N VAL A 423 -5.07 -35.28 -16.29
CA VAL A 423 -5.93 -36.37 -15.79
C VAL A 423 -5.18 -37.56 -15.16
N GLU A 424 -3.87 -37.70 -15.34
CA GLU A 424 -3.02 -38.60 -14.57
C GLU A 424 -2.57 -37.97 -13.24
N GLU A 425 -2.24 -36.68 -13.24
CA GLU A 425 -1.84 -35.89 -12.07
C GLU A 425 -2.96 -35.76 -11.03
N VAL A 426 -4.17 -35.40 -11.48
CA VAL A 426 -5.40 -35.37 -10.65
C VAL A 426 -5.70 -36.73 -9.98
N ARG A 427 -5.14 -37.85 -10.48
CA ARG A 427 -5.28 -39.18 -9.85
C ARG A 427 -4.17 -39.51 -8.85
N LEU A 428 -3.02 -38.84 -8.95
CA LEU A 428 -1.91 -38.94 -8.01
C LEU A 428 -2.13 -37.99 -6.82
N GLY A 429 -2.69 -36.81 -7.10
CA GLY A 429 -2.88 -35.72 -6.14
C GLY A 429 -1.92 -34.54 -6.35
N THR A 430 -1.21 -34.53 -7.49
CA THR A 430 -0.23 -33.53 -7.90
C THR A 430 -0.89 -32.32 -8.57
N ASP A 431 -0.17 -31.22 -8.75
CA ASP A 431 -0.71 -29.93 -9.25
C ASP A 431 -0.41 -29.75 -10.76
N PRO A 432 -1.40 -29.82 -11.68
CA PRO A 432 -1.19 -29.92 -13.15
C PRO A 432 -0.58 -28.72 -13.90
N VAL A 433 0.18 -27.89 -13.19
CA VAL A 433 0.97 -26.77 -13.70
C VAL A 433 2.33 -26.66 -12.98
N SER A 434 2.73 -27.70 -12.24
CA SER A 434 3.95 -27.78 -11.44
C SER A 434 4.56 -29.18 -11.54
N ALA A 435 5.45 -29.36 -12.52
CA ALA A 435 6.22 -30.58 -12.81
C ALA A 435 6.95 -31.24 -11.62
N ASP A 436 7.05 -30.53 -10.50
CA ASP A 436 7.61 -30.92 -9.21
C ASP A 436 6.58 -30.39 -8.18
N THR A 437 5.82 -31.30 -7.56
CA THR A 437 4.71 -30.95 -6.66
C THR A 437 5.16 -30.69 -5.22
N ASP A 438 6.16 -31.43 -4.72
CA ASP A 438 6.58 -31.38 -3.31
C ASP A 438 7.90 -30.63 -3.05
N LEU A 439 8.58 -30.22 -4.12
CA LEU A 439 9.74 -29.32 -4.20
C LEU A 439 11.08 -29.93 -3.79
N ASP A 440 11.28 -31.22 -4.12
CA ASP A 440 12.50 -32.00 -3.84
C ASP A 440 13.56 -32.01 -4.97
N TYR A 441 13.23 -31.41 -6.13
CA TYR A 441 14.01 -31.37 -7.38
C TYR A 441 13.95 -32.61 -8.30
N LEU A 442 13.13 -33.60 -7.98
CA LEU A 442 12.67 -34.62 -8.92
C LEU A 442 11.38 -34.14 -9.61
N SER A 443 10.92 -34.83 -10.66
CA SER A 443 9.65 -34.48 -11.32
C SER A 443 8.63 -35.59 -11.09
N ASP A 444 7.36 -35.27 -10.91
CA ASP A 444 6.31 -36.21 -10.49
C ASP A 444 6.23 -37.46 -11.40
N GLY A 445 6.45 -37.28 -12.71
CA GLY A 445 6.52 -38.30 -13.75
C GLY A 445 7.86 -39.01 -13.93
N ASP A 446 8.95 -38.49 -13.37
CA ASP A 446 10.22 -39.22 -13.15
C ASP A 446 10.17 -40.02 -11.84
N GLU A 447 9.53 -39.49 -10.80
CA GLU A 447 9.23 -40.13 -9.52
C GLU A 447 8.35 -41.38 -9.65
N VAL A 448 7.17 -41.23 -10.27
CA VAL A 448 6.25 -42.34 -10.60
C VAL A 448 6.94 -43.44 -11.44
N ARG A 449 8.04 -43.10 -12.11
CA ARG A 449 8.86 -43.99 -12.94
C ARG A 449 10.00 -44.67 -12.17
N LEU A 450 10.50 -44.04 -11.11
CA LEU A 450 11.50 -44.57 -10.17
C LEU A 450 10.84 -45.44 -9.08
N GLY A 451 9.66 -45.04 -8.61
CA GLY A 451 8.87 -45.72 -7.58
C GLY A 451 8.87 -45.05 -6.21
N THR A 452 9.13 -43.74 -6.19
CA THR A 452 8.96 -42.81 -5.06
C THR A 452 7.48 -42.38 -4.97
N ASP A 453 7.13 -41.31 -4.24
CA ASP A 453 5.73 -40.89 -4.01
C ASP A 453 5.67 -39.35 -4.04
N PRO A 454 5.12 -38.71 -5.10
CA PRO A 454 5.35 -37.28 -5.45
C PRO A 454 4.58 -36.27 -4.60
N LEU A 455 4.60 -36.50 -3.30
CA LEU A 455 3.97 -35.80 -2.19
C LEU A 455 4.81 -35.98 -0.89
N VAL A 456 6.05 -36.48 -1.01
CA VAL A 456 6.95 -36.93 0.06
C VAL A 456 8.43 -36.72 -0.34
N PRO A 457 9.03 -35.52 -0.11
CA PRO A 457 10.39 -35.17 -0.55
C PRO A 457 11.57 -36.03 -0.07
N ASP A 458 11.36 -36.95 0.88
CA ASP A 458 12.35 -37.89 1.43
C ASP A 458 11.58 -39.18 1.77
N ILE A 459 11.55 -40.12 0.83
CA ILE A 459 10.66 -41.29 0.91
C ILE A 459 11.13 -42.35 1.91
N ASP A 460 12.42 -42.36 2.29
CA ASP A 460 13.00 -43.38 3.17
C ASP A 460 13.41 -42.90 4.57
N GLY A 461 13.54 -41.57 4.76
CA GLY A 461 13.66 -40.89 6.04
C GLY A 461 15.10 -40.73 6.55
N ASP A 462 16.05 -40.51 5.65
CA ASP A 462 17.49 -40.31 5.94
C ASP A 462 17.89 -38.82 5.97
N GLY A 463 17.07 -37.94 5.40
CA GLY A 463 17.19 -36.49 5.40
C GLY A 463 17.77 -35.87 4.13
N ALA A 464 18.23 -36.66 3.15
CA ALA A 464 18.47 -36.19 1.79
C ALA A 464 17.16 -36.26 0.98
N TYR A 465 16.99 -35.39 -0.01
CA TYR A 465 15.84 -35.44 -0.92
C TYR A 465 16.05 -36.48 -2.04
N ASP A 466 14.96 -37.11 -2.49
CA ASP A 466 14.99 -38.16 -3.52
C ASP A 466 15.61 -37.64 -4.84
N GLY A 467 15.25 -36.44 -5.28
CA GLY A 467 15.81 -35.72 -6.42
C GLY A 467 17.30 -35.42 -6.29
N TRP A 468 17.73 -35.02 -5.10
CA TRP A 468 19.16 -34.83 -4.79
C TRP A 468 19.93 -36.16 -4.87
N GLU A 469 19.38 -37.23 -4.30
CA GLU A 469 19.98 -38.57 -4.38
C GLU A 469 20.09 -39.07 -5.82
N VAL A 470 19.05 -38.85 -6.64
CA VAL A 470 19.03 -39.21 -8.06
C VAL A 470 20.05 -38.42 -8.87
N GLU A 471 20.23 -37.10 -8.64
CA GLU A 471 21.28 -36.30 -9.30
C GLU A 471 22.68 -36.87 -9.01
N ARG A 472 22.93 -37.23 -7.75
CA ARG A 472 24.23 -37.72 -7.28
C ARG A 472 24.47 -39.21 -7.55
N GLY A 473 23.43 -39.93 -7.99
CA GLY A 473 23.53 -41.34 -8.37
C GLY A 473 23.51 -42.32 -7.19
N TYR A 474 22.85 -41.92 -6.11
CA TYR A 474 22.44 -42.81 -5.02
C TYR A 474 21.12 -43.54 -5.40
N ASP A 475 20.35 -44.03 -4.41
CA ASP A 475 19.18 -44.90 -4.62
C ASP A 475 18.12 -44.55 -3.56
N PRO A 476 17.14 -43.67 -3.85
CA PRO A 476 16.27 -43.00 -2.85
C PRO A 476 15.33 -43.93 -2.07
N LEU A 477 15.45 -45.24 -2.27
CA LEU A 477 14.66 -46.26 -1.57
C LEU A 477 15.52 -47.02 -0.53
N VAL A 478 16.71 -46.49 -0.15
CA VAL A 478 17.79 -47.23 0.54
C VAL A 478 18.61 -46.39 1.54
N ALA A 479 17.94 -45.87 2.57
CA ALA A 479 18.43 -45.10 3.71
C ALA A 479 19.91 -45.30 4.08
N GLN A 480 20.67 -44.21 4.07
CA GLN A 480 22.11 -44.18 4.24
C GLN A 480 22.48 -43.66 5.64
N GLY A 481 23.29 -42.60 5.73
CA GLY A 481 23.82 -42.11 7.02
C GLY A 481 25.14 -41.35 6.94
N SER A 482 25.67 -41.17 5.73
CA SER A 482 26.73 -40.20 5.41
C SER A 482 26.88 -40.10 3.89
N PHE A 483 26.80 -38.89 3.34
CA PHE A 483 26.91 -38.59 1.92
C PHE A 483 28.21 -37.85 1.60
N GLU A 484 28.78 -38.07 0.42
CA GLU A 484 29.74 -37.12 -0.17
C GLU A 484 28.93 -36.00 -0.84
N ALA A 485 28.93 -34.83 -0.20
CA ALA A 485 28.25 -33.61 -0.65
C ALA A 485 29.29 -32.55 -1.08
N GLY A 486 28.80 -31.44 -1.64
CA GLY A 486 29.62 -30.39 -2.23
C GLY A 486 29.31 -30.15 -3.71
N GLU A 487 30.16 -29.34 -4.36
CA GLU A 487 29.95 -28.81 -5.71
C GLU A 487 31.28 -28.72 -6.48
N SER A 488 31.21 -28.66 -7.81
CA SER A 488 32.35 -28.27 -8.67
C SER A 488 31.95 -27.14 -9.62
N ARG A 489 32.75 -26.07 -9.67
CA ARG A 489 32.58 -24.96 -10.63
C ARG A 489 33.80 -24.79 -11.52
N SER A 490 33.62 -24.20 -12.70
CA SER A 490 34.72 -23.93 -13.62
C SER A 490 34.61 -22.54 -14.25
N SER A 491 35.76 -21.85 -14.31
CA SER A 491 35.98 -20.65 -15.12
C SER A 491 36.78 -21.03 -16.38
N GLU A 492 37.14 -20.05 -17.22
CA GLU A 492 37.98 -20.28 -18.41
C GLU A 492 39.36 -20.88 -18.06
N LYS A 493 39.88 -20.64 -16.86
CA LYS A 493 41.26 -20.97 -16.46
C LYS A 493 41.40 -21.86 -15.21
N VAL A 494 40.32 -22.08 -14.46
CA VAL A 494 40.36 -22.81 -13.17
C VAL A 494 39.11 -23.64 -12.99
N SER A 495 39.26 -24.92 -12.64
CA SER A 495 38.22 -25.70 -11.99
C SER A 495 38.42 -25.65 -10.48
N VAL A 496 37.33 -25.50 -9.75
CA VAL A 496 37.27 -25.54 -8.29
C VAL A 496 36.30 -26.63 -7.85
N THR A 497 36.63 -27.35 -6.78
CA THR A 497 35.78 -28.39 -6.20
C THR A 497 35.85 -28.33 -4.68
N LEU A 498 34.68 -28.37 -4.05
CA LEU A 498 34.46 -28.56 -2.62
C LEU A 498 33.87 -29.97 -2.44
N SER A 499 34.44 -30.77 -1.54
CA SER A 499 33.90 -32.07 -1.14
C SER A 499 33.88 -32.15 0.39
N VAL A 500 32.79 -32.66 0.95
CA VAL A 500 32.55 -32.81 2.40
C VAL A 500 31.74 -34.10 2.66
N GLU A 501 32.10 -34.86 3.70
CA GLU A 501 31.28 -35.97 4.20
C GLU A 501 30.27 -35.41 5.23
N THR A 502 28.96 -35.55 4.98
CA THR A 502 27.90 -34.96 5.83
C THR A 502 26.66 -35.86 5.97
N SER A 503 25.68 -35.50 6.80
CA SER A 503 24.37 -36.16 6.94
C SER A 503 23.35 -35.67 5.91
N GLY A 504 22.30 -36.46 5.66
CA GLY A 504 21.19 -36.14 4.74
C GLY A 504 20.67 -34.71 4.92
N GLU A 505 20.22 -34.38 6.14
CA GLU A 505 19.69 -33.06 6.57
C GLU A 505 20.60 -31.83 6.23
N ALA A 506 21.82 -32.06 5.77
CA ALA A 506 22.86 -31.07 5.54
C ALA A 506 23.59 -31.22 4.20
N VAL A 507 23.12 -32.05 3.25
CA VAL A 507 23.79 -32.25 1.95
C VAL A 507 23.75 -31.01 1.05
N GLU A 508 22.70 -30.20 1.15
CA GLU A 508 22.50 -29.00 0.32
C GLU A 508 23.30 -27.79 0.79
N GLN A 509 23.73 -27.78 2.06
CA GLN A 509 24.41 -26.64 2.68
C GLN A 509 25.89 -26.50 2.24
N ALA A 510 26.32 -27.28 1.23
CA ALA A 510 27.71 -27.40 0.79
C ALA A 510 27.90 -26.86 -0.65
N TYR A 511 28.13 -25.55 -0.78
CA TYR A 511 28.10 -24.84 -2.06
C TYR A 511 29.32 -23.94 -2.32
N ILE A 512 29.56 -23.65 -3.62
CA ILE A 512 30.59 -22.75 -4.11
C ILE A 512 29.93 -21.54 -4.76
N LEU A 513 30.01 -20.37 -4.13
CA LEU A 513 29.57 -19.13 -4.77
C LEU A 513 30.75 -18.46 -5.50
N PRO A 514 30.57 -17.91 -6.72
CA PRO A 514 31.51 -16.91 -7.22
C PRO A 514 31.48 -15.71 -6.27
N ILE A 515 32.57 -14.97 -6.13
CA ILE A 515 32.61 -13.81 -5.22
C ILE A 515 31.56 -12.79 -5.66
N SER A 516 30.45 -12.76 -4.94
CA SER A 516 29.27 -11.95 -5.24
C SER A 516 29.10 -10.88 -4.18
N GLY A 517 29.18 -9.62 -4.57
CA GLY A 517 29.10 -8.51 -3.62
C GLY A 517 30.44 -8.05 -3.06
N THR A 518 31.55 -8.25 -3.79
CA THR A 518 32.61 -7.22 -3.76
C THR A 518 31.95 -5.85 -3.95
N PRO A 519 32.44 -4.79 -3.28
CA PRO A 519 32.05 -3.42 -3.61
C PRO A 519 32.12 -3.16 -5.13
N SER A 520 31.38 -2.15 -5.62
CA SER A 520 31.40 -1.69 -7.05
C SER A 520 32.73 -1.01 -7.45
N ALA A 521 33.82 -1.58 -6.95
CA ALA A 521 34.91 -0.92 -6.27
C ALA A 521 36.05 -1.89 -5.90
N LEU A 522 35.92 -3.19 -6.22
CA LEU A 522 37.03 -4.14 -6.25
C LEU A 522 36.87 -5.02 -7.50
N ASP A 523 37.32 -4.51 -8.66
CA ASP A 523 37.41 -5.35 -9.86
C ASP A 523 38.65 -6.26 -9.76
N LEU A 524 38.47 -7.40 -9.09
CA LEU A 524 39.48 -8.44 -8.94
C LEU A 524 40.07 -8.88 -10.29
N GLN A 525 39.30 -8.86 -11.40
CA GLN A 525 39.82 -9.25 -12.72
C GLN A 525 40.82 -8.25 -13.30
N SER A 526 40.89 -7.03 -12.74
CA SER A 526 41.87 -6.00 -13.09
C SER A 526 43.10 -5.97 -12.17
N THR A 527 43.08 -6.71 -11.06
CA THR A 527 44.16 -6.77 -10.07
C THR A 527 45.36 -7.57 -10.63
N PRO A 528 46.59 -7.00 -10.65
CA PRO A 528 47.80 -7.73 -11.03
C PRO A 528 47.95 -9.05 -10.26
N GLY A 529 48.39 -10.10 -10.95
CA GLY A 529 48.49 -11.45 -10.38
C GLY A 529 47.17 -12.17 -10.06
N PHE A 530 45.98 -11.56 -10.13
CA PHE A 530 44.74 -12.29 -9.81
C PHE A 530 44.43 -13.41 -10.83
N VAL A 531 44.14 -14.61 -10.34
CA VAL A 531 43.82 -15.79 -11.18
C VAL A 531 42.33 -16.15 -11.09
N CYS A 532 41.81 -16.33 -9.87
CA CYS A 532 40.38 -16.52 -9.60
C CYS A 532 40.08 -16.32 -8.10
N GLY A 533 38.79 -16.32 -7.74
CA GLY A 533 38.37 -16.37 -6.34
C GLY A 533 36.93 -16.82 -6.20
N TRP A 534 36.61 -17.42 -5.06
CA TRP A 534 35.34 -18.09 -4.76
C TRP A 534 35.04 -18.04 -3.26
N ASN A 535 33.76 -18.08 -2.90
CA ASN A 535 33.32 -18.29 -1.52
C ASN A 535 32.93 -19.78 -1.38
N PHE A 536 33.17 -20.35 -0.20
CA PHE A 536 32.82 -21.73 0.13
C PHE A 536 32.03 -21.76 1.42
N GLU A 537 30.94 -22.50 1.44
CA GLU A 537 30.10 -22.72 2.62
C GLU A 537 29.81 -24.22 2.74
N ALA A 538 29.72 -24.73 3.98
CA ALA A 538 29.47 -26.14 4.28
C ALA A 538 28.92 -26.30 5.73
N PRO A 539 28.32 -27.45 6.06
CA PRO A 539 27.79 -27.74 7.41
C PRO A 539 28.81 -27.64 8.56
N ASP A 540 28.28 -27.35 9.75
CA ASP A 540 28.82 -27.58 11.10
C ASP A 540 30.36 -27.67 11.26
N GLU A 541 30.97 -26.52 11.59
CA GLU A 541 32.31 -26.36 12.17
C GLU A 541 33.42 -27.37 11.73
N ARG A 542 33.82 -27.29 10.46
CA ARG A 542 35.18 -27.64 9.96
C ARG A 542 35.48 -29.15 9.78
N ALA A 543 34.50 -30.04 9.90
CA ALA A 543 34.74 -31.48 9.96
C ALA A 543 34.90 -32.18 8.58
N GLY A 544 36.09 -32.07 7.97
CA GLY A 544 36.51 -32.97 6.87
C GLY A 544 36.46 -32.38 5.45
N ALA A 545 35.89 -31.18 5.29
CA ALA A 545 35.84 -30.47 4.02
C ALA A 545 37.22 -30.35 3.35
N THR A 546 37.26 -30.54 2.04
CA THR A 546 38.48 -30.46 1.21
C THR A 546 38.22 -29.59 -0.01
N VAL A 547 39.04 -28.55 -0.18
CA VAL A 547 38.98 -27.65 -1.35
C VAL A 547 40.11 -27.99 -2.31
N THR A 548 39.77 -28.10 -3.59
CA THR A 548 40.72 -28.33 -4.69
C THR A 548 40.57 -27.26 -5.77
N PHE A 549 41.69 -26.67 -6.17
CA PHE A 549 41.82 -25.89 -7.40
C PHE A 549 42.65 -26.67 -8.43
N ASP A 550 42.09 -26.96 -9.58
CA ASP A 550 42.79 -27.46 -10.76
C ASP A 550 42.94 -26.32 -11.78
N LEU A 551 44.14 -25.76 -11.86
CA LEU A 551 44.48 -24.62 -12.72
C LEU A 551 44.77 -25.07 -14.16
N ASP A 552 44.54 -24.20 -15.15
CA ASP A 552 44.95 -24.45 -16.54
C ASP A 552 46.48 -24.58 -16.63
N PRO A 553 47.03 -25.70 -17.14
CA PRO A 553 48.46 -25.87 -17.38
C PRO A 553 49.09 -24.75 -18.23
N ALA A 554 48.33 -24.02 -19.05
CA ALA A 554 48.82 -22.89 -19.84
C ALA A 554 49.27 -21.68 -19.01
N LEU A 555 48.82 -21.55 -17.76
CA LEU A 555 49.33 -20.51 -16.84
C LEU A 555 50.83 -20.70 -16.54
N PHE A 556 51.30 -21.95 -16.55
CA PHE A 556 52.69 -22.32 -16.28
C PHE A 556 53.61 -22.25 -17.52
N ASP A 557 53.15 -21.68 -18.64
CA ASP A 557 54.03 -21.30 -19.75
C ASP A 557 54.92 -20.08 -19.38
N ASP A 558 54.53 -19.27 -18.39
CA ASP A 558 55.42 -18.28 -17.77
C ASP A 558 56.19 -18.92 -16.59
N PRO A 559 57.54 -18.89 -16.58
CA PRO A 559 58.34 -19.46 -15.50
C PRO A 559 58.38 -18.61 -14.22
N SER A 560 57.72 -17.45 -14.19
CA SER A 560 57.58 -16.58 -13.01
C SER A 560 56.36 -16.94 -12.16
N PHE A 561 55.32 -17.50 -12.80
CA PHE A 561 54.00 -17.75 -12.22
C PHE A 561 54.07 -18.65 -10.99
N ASP A 562 53.81 -18.08 -9.80
CA ASP A 562 53.83 -18.81 -8.53
C ASP A 562 52.44 -18.75 -7.86
N PRO A 563 51.52 -19.67 -8.20
CA PRO A 563 50.14 -19.61 -7.75
C PRO A 563 50.01 -20.00 -6.27
N GLN A 564 49.52 -19.06 -5.48
CA GLN A 564 49.32 -19.14 -4.04
C GLN A 564 47.84 -18.89 -3.68
N VAL A 565 47.39 -19.41 -2.55
CA VAL A 565 46.02 -19.22 -2.05
C VAL A 565 46.02 -18.27 -0.86
N TYR A 566 45.08 -17.32 -0.84
CA TYR A 566 44.79 -16.45 0.29
C TYR A 566 43.30 -16.56 0.67
N TRP A 567 42.97 -16.21 1.91
CA TRP A 567 41.61 -16.07 2.41
C TRP A 567 41.41 -14.66 2.99
N TYR A 568 40.17 -14.20 3.05
CA TYR A 568 39.83 -12.91 3.64
C TYR A 568 39.45 -13.06 5.12
N ASP A 569 40.23 -12.44 6.01
CA ASP A 569 39.95 -12.37 7.43
C ASP A 569 38.99 -11.19 7.71
N GLU A 570 37.76 -11.52 8.08
CA GLU A 570 36.72 -10.54 8.38
C GLU A 570 36.96 -9.83 9.73
N GLU A 571 37.67 -10.44 10.69
CA GLU A 571 38.00 -9.82 11.99
C GLU A 571 39.13 -8.79 11.85
N SER A 572 40.18 -9.11 11.07
CA SER A 572 41.30 -8.18 10.83
C SER A 572 41.18 -7.32 9.56
N GLN A 573 40.20 -7.62 8.70
CA GLN A 573 39.97 -6.99 7.38
C GLN A 573 41.13 -7.17 6.39
N GLN A 574 41.91 -8.25 6.51
CA GLN A 574 43.12 -8.51 5.71
C GLN A 574 43.06 -9.79 4.87
N LEU A 575 43.88 -9.86 3.81
CA LEU A 575 44.13 -11.12 3.09
C LEU A 575 45.25 -11.90 3.78
N VAL A 576 44.97 -13.12 4.19
CA VAL A 576 45.88 -14.01 4.92
C VAL A 576 46.22 -15.22 4.04
N GLU A 577 47.48 -15.66 4.02
CA GLU A 577 47.89 -16.84 3.25
C GLU A 577 47.20 -18.11 3.77
N GLN A 578 46.58 -18.89 2.87
CA GLN A 578 46.03 -20.21 3.20
C GLN A 578 47.12 -21.29 3.01
N PRO A 579 47.54 -22.01 4.07
CA PRO A 579 48.44 -23.15 3.94
C PRO A 579 47.85 -24.20 2.99
N SER A 580 48.56 -24.51 1.91
CA SER A 580 48.06 -25.38 0.85
C SER A 580 49.14 -26.35 0.33
N SER A 581 48.72 -27.36 -0.43
CA SER A 581 49.60 -28.36 -1.04
C SER A 581 49.45 -28.36 -2.56
N ARG A 582 50.57 -28.23 -3.28
CA ARG A 582 50.60 -28.07 -4.75
C ARG A 582 51.33 -29.23 -5.43
N ASP A 583 50.67 -29.90 -6.39
CA ASP A 583 51.27 -30.89 -7.29
C ASP A 583 51.02 -30.48 -8.75
N GLY A 584 52.02 -29.82 -9.34
CA GLY A 584 51.89 -29.18 -10.65
C GLY A 584 50.83 -28.08 -10.65
N ALA A 585 49.79 -28.27 -11.46
CA ALA A 585 48.68 -27.33 -11.60
C ALA A 585 47.53 -27.55 -10.61
N ARG A 586 47.58 -28.60 -9.78
CA ARG A 586 46.58 -28.87 -8.74
C ARG A 586 47.04 -28.32 -7.40
N ILE A 587 46.17 -27.55 -6.74
CA ILE A 587 46.33 -27.08 -5.36
C ILE A 587 45.20 -27.70 -4.52
N VAL A 588 45.54 -28.26 -3.35
CA VAL A 588 44.58 -28.86 -2.41
C VAL A 588 44.88 -28.37 -0.99
N PHE A 589 43.83 -27.98 -0.26
CA PHE A 589 43.90 -27.62 1.14
C PHE A 589 42.63 -28.04 1.91
N GLN A 590 42.72 -27.99 3.23
CA GLN A 590 41.56 -28.07 4.11
C GLN A 590 41.40 -26.69 4.75
N PRO A 591 40.24 -26.01 4.59
CA PRO A 591 40.02 -24.69 5.18
C PRO A 591 39.96 -24.79 6.71
N GLU A 592 40.60 -23.87 7.42
CA GLU A 592 40.52 -23.82 8.90
C GLU A 592 39.23 -23.11 9.39
N HIS A 593 38.59 -22.35 8.50
CA HIS A 593 37.31 -21.65 8.60
C HIS A 593 36.79 -21.42 7.15
N PHE A 594 35.51 -21.07 6.99
CA PHE A 594 34.94 -20.72 5.67
C PHE A 594 34.89 -19.20 5.47
N SER A 595 35.24 -18.74 4.26
CA SER A 595 35.37 -17.33 3.87
C SER A 595 35.48 -17.21 2.33
N THR A 596 35.75 -15.99 1.83
CA THR A 596 36.26 -15.72 0.48
C THR A 596 37.69 -16.22 0.33
N PHE A 597 37.95 -17.08 -0.66
CA PHE A 597 39.31 -17.56 -1.03
C PHE A 597 39.72 -17.05 -2.41
N LEU A 598 40.96 -16.57 -2.52
CA LEU A 598 41.58 -16.09 -3.76
C LEU A 598 42.74 -17.00 -4.17
N VAL A 599 42.90 -17.20 -5.48
CA VAL A 599 44.13 -17.74 -6.09
C VAL A 599 44.80 -16.62 -6.85
N VAL A 600 46.08 -16.38 -6.56
CA VAL A 600 46.89 -15.30 -7.15
C VAL A 600 48.28 -15.80 -7.53
N ASP A 601 48.87 -15.22 -8.57
CA ASP A 601 50.31 -15.26 -8.80
C ASP A 601 50.98 -14.30 -7.80
N ALA A 602 51.63 -14.86 -6.79
CA ALA A 602 52.30 -14.06 -5.76
C ALA A 602 53.36 -13.12 -6.36
N SER A 603 53.95 -13.47 -7.50
CA SER A 603 55.03 -12.68 -8.13
C SER A 603 54.56 -11.34 -8.72
N GLU A 604 53.27 -11.21 -9.07
CA GLU A 604 52.65 -9.93 -9.46
C GLU A 604 51.75 -9.34 -8.36
N PHE A 605 51.09 -10.20 -7.57
CA PHE A 605 50.11 -9.76 -6.56
C PHE A 605 50.76 -9.15 -5.32
N GLU A 606 51.80 -9.78 -4.75
CA GLU A 606 52.43 -9.25 -3.52
C GLU A 606 53.05 -7.86 -3.71
N PRO A 607 53.75 -7.52 -4.81
CA PRO A 607 54.22 -6.15 -5.03
C PRO A 607 53.07 -5.14 -5.12
N PHE A 608 52.01 -5.45 -5.88
CA PHE A 608 50.86 -4.56 -6.06
C PHE A 608 50.08 -4.32 -4.75
N TRP A 609 49.92 -5.37 -3.93
CA TRP A 609 49.14 -5.31 -2.70
C TRP A 609 49.87 -4.65 -1.52
N ASN A 610 51.22 -4.63 -1.54
CA ASN A 610 52.05 -4.09 -0.46
C ASN A 610 52.76 -2.74 -0.80
N GLU A 611 52.35 -2.04 -1.86
CA GLU A 611 52.91 -0.71 -2.21
C GLU A 611 52.29 0.42 -1.35
N ASP A 612 52.74 0.52 -0.10
CA ASP A 612 52.41 1.58 0.88
C ASP A 612 52.92 3.00 0.49
N THR A 613 53.23 3.26 -0.79
CA THR A 613 53.93 4.49 -1.21
C THR A 613 53.40 5.06 -2.54
N CYS A 614 53.38 6.39 -2.69
CA CYS A 614 52.97 7.07 -3.93
C CYS A 614 53.85 8.29 -4.25
N TYR A 615 54.11 8.54 -5.55
CA TYR A 615 55.01 9.59 -6.01
C TYR A 615 54.32 10.71 -6.83
N GLU A 616 54.39 11.97 -6.35
CA GLU A 616 53.98 13.16 -7.10
C GLU A 616 55.21 13.87 -7.70
N VAL A 617 55.17 14.12 -9.01
CA VAL A 617 56.21 14.88 -9.73
C VAL A 617 55.74 16.30 -9.97
N VAL A 618 56.44 17.26 -9.34
CA VAL A 618 56.04 18.67 -9.28
C VAL A 618 56.95 19.52 -10.16
N ASP A 619 56.35 20.20 -11.15
CA ASP A 619 57.02 21.12 -12.07
C ASP A 619 57.21 22.55 -11.49
N GLU A 620 56.91 22.76 -10.21
CA GLU A 620 57.16 24.04 -9.54
C GLU A 620 58.65 24.22 -9.21
N GLN A 621 59.17 25.43 -9.44
CA GLN A 621 60.58 25.72 -9.26
C GLN A 621 60.88 26.24 -7.85
N LEU A 622 61.22 25.31 -6.96
CA LEU A 622 61.67 25.58 -5.60
C LEU A 622 63.17 25.26 -5.45
N SER A 623 63.80 25.85 -4.43
CA SER A 623 65.06 25.33 -3.85
C SER A 623 64.81 23.98 -3.18
N TRP A 624 65.84 23.18 -2.95
CA TRP A 624 65.69 21.88 -2.28
C TRP A 624 65.03 22.03 -0.90
N THR A 625 65.43 23.02 -0.11
CA THR A 625 64.86 23.25 1.24
C THR A 625 63.40 23.69 1.21
N GLU A 626 63.00 24.53 0.25
CA GLU A 626 61.59 24.90 0.07
C GLU A 626 60.77 23.72 -0.47
N ALA A 627 61.36 22.87 -1.32
CA ALA A 627 60.71 21.69 -1.87
C ALA A 627 60.46 20.62 -0.79
N GLU A 628 61.43 20.41 0.11
CA GLU A 628 61.30 19.53 1.27
C GLU A 628 60.31 20.07 2.32
N GLU A 629 60.32 21.38 2.60
CA GLU A 629 59.31 22.04 3.44
C GLU A 629 57.91 21.90 2.82
N THR A 630 57.78 22.05 1.50
CA THR A 630 56.52 21.87 0.77
C THR A 630 56.09 20.40 0.71
N ALA A 631 57.01 19.45 0.62
CA ALA A 631 56.72 18.02 0.67
C ALA A 631 56.15 17.62 2.03
N ARG A 632 56.75 18.10 3.13
CA ARG A 632 56.25 17.89 4.50
C ARG A 632 54.88 18.55 4.74
N LEU A 633 54.69 19.77 4.26
CA LEU A 633 53.37 20.44 4.27
C LEU A 633 52.32 19.75 3.38
N LYS A 634 52.72 18.80 2.54
CA LYS A 634 51.82 17.99 1.71
C LYS A 634 51.54 16.59 2.27
N GLY A 635 52.10 16.24 3.43
CA GLY A 635 51.95 14.90 4.03
C GLY A 635 52.95 13.85 3.52
N GLY A 636 54.17 14.28 3.16
CA GLY A 636 55.22 13.37 2.68
C GLY A 636 56.62 13.98 2.83
N HIS A 637 57.56 13.53 2.01
CA HIS A 637 58.92 14.10 1.96
C HIS A 637 59.50 14.03 0.54
N LEU A 638 60.66 14.62 0.29
CA LEU A 638 61.35 14.40 -0.99
C LEU A 638 61.75 12.92 -1.14
N ALA A 639 61.58 12.36 -2.33
CA ALA A 639 61.63 10.91 -2.54
C ALA A 639 62.98 10.25 -2.24
N VAL A 640 62.94 9.09 -1.59
CA VAL A 640 64.04 8.29 -1.05
C VAL A 640 64.30 7.08 -1.95
N ILE A 641 65.59 6.79 -2.22
CA ILE A 641 65.98 5.75 -3.18
C ILE A 641 67.01 4.80 -2.56
N ASP A 642 66.52 3.78 -1.88
CA ASP A 642 67.28 2.78 -1.12
C ASP A 642 67.61 1.50 -1.92
N SER A 643 67.03 1.37 -3.12
CA SER A 643 66.97 0.15 -3.93
C SER A 643 67.06 0.47 -5.43
N ALA A 644 67.40 -0.53 -6.26
CA ALA A 644 67.42 -0.36 -7.72
C ALA A 644 66.00 -0.31 -8.30
N GLU A 645 65.08 -0.94 -7.59
CA GLU A 645 63.67 -1.09 -7.86
C GLU A 645 62.96 0.27 -7.72
N LYS A 646 63.08 0.95 -6.55
CA LYS A 646 62.63 2.35 -6.39
C LYS A 646 63.30 3.31 -7.38
N GLN A 647 64.57 3.10 -7.72
CA GLN A 647 65.26 3.95 -8.71
C GLN A 647 64.59 3.88 -10.09
N GLU A 648 64.28 2.69 -10.60
CA GLU A 648 63.59 2.57 -11.89
C GLU A 648 62.17 3.13 -11.85
N GLU A 649 61.49 3.00 -10.72
CA GLU A 649 60.11 3.42 -10.52
C GLU A 649 59.97 4.94 -10.40
N ILE A 650 60.70 5.57 -9.47
CA ILE A 650 60.72 7.03 -9.31
C ILE A 650 61.23 7.71 -10.60
N HIS A 651 62.15 7.09 -11.35
CA HIS A 651 62.56 7.59 -12.67
C HIS A 651 61.45 7.48 -13.72
N ARG A 652 60.64 6.40 -13.73
CA ARG A 652 59.43 6.28 -14.58
C ARG A 652 58.42 7.39 -14.27
N VAL A 653 58.24 7.78 -13.01
CA VAL A 653 57.35 8.89 -12.64
C VAL A 653 57.95 10.23 -13.07
N VAL A 654 59.23 10.50 -12.78
CA VAL A 654 59.95 11.74 -13.15
C VAL A 654 59.92 12.03 -14.65
N GLN A 655 59.94 11.01 -15.50
CA GLN A 655 59.83 11.16 -16.95
C GLN A 655 58.52 11.86 -17.39
N ARG A 656 57.47 11.85 -16.58
CA ARG A 656 56.15 12.46 -16.87
C ARG A 656 56.16 13.99 -16.86
N GLY A 657 56.84 14.64 -15.92
CA GLY A 657 56.88 16.11 -15.78
C GLY A 657 57.70 16.82 -16.87
N SER A 658 57.79 18.15 -16.88
CA SER A 658 58.42 18.90 -17.99
C SER A 658 59.91 19.23 -17.82
N LYS A 659 60.45 19.16 -16.59
CA LYS A 659 61.77 19.68 -16.20
C LYS A 659 62.98 18.88 -16.72
N GLY A 660 64.17 19.40 -16.45
CA GLY A 660 65.46 18.76 -16.77
C GLY A 660 65.90 17.77 -15.69
N PHE A 661 65.74 18.15 -14.42
CA PHE A 661 66.00 17.33 -13.24
C PHE A 661 64.98 17.63 -12.14
N TYR A 662 64.89 16.73 -11.16
CA TYR A 662 63.99 16.86 -10.01
C TYR A 662 64.76 16.61 -8.71
N TRP A 663 64.48 17.40 -7.68
CA TRP A 663 64.99 17.15 -6.33
C TRP A 663 64.49 15.81 -5.79
N ILE A 664 65.40 15.11 -5.11
CA ILE A 664 65.16 13.87 -4.34
C ILE A 664 65.69 14.05 -2.92
N GLY A 665 65.26 13.22 -1.98
CA GLY A 665 65.42 13.41 -0.53
C GLY A 665 66.82 13.22 0.06
N MET A 666 67.89 13.37 -0.74
CA MET A 666 69.27 13.15 -0.29
C MET A 666 70.03 14.47 -0.16
N ARG A 667 70.81 14.62 0.92
CA ARG A 667 71.67 15.79 1.20
C ARG A 667 73.00 15.38 1.82
N ASP A 668 74.05 16.18 1.62
CA ASP A 668 75.32 16.10 2.33
C ASP A 668 75.21 16.83 3.69
N VAL A 669 75.80 16.26 4.75
CA VAL A 669 75.74 16.83 6.11
C VAL A 669 77.12 17.04 6.77
N VAL A 670 78.21 16.98 6.00
CA VAL A 670 79.56 17.23 6.52
C VAL A 670 80.27 18.34 5.73
N GLU A 671 80.42 19.51 6.37
CA GLU A 671 81.17 20.65 5.81
C GLU A 671 82.62 20.26 5.41
N GLY A 672 82.92 20.34 4.11
CA GLY A 672 84.27 20.23 3.54
C GLY A 672 84.61 18.88 2.87
N ASP A 673 85.91 18.55 2.80
CA ASP A 673 86.49 17.40 2.10
C ASP A 673 85.98 16.00 2.56
N GLY A 674 85.06 15.94 3.54
CA GLY A 674 84.67 14.75 4.30
C GLY A 674 83.23 14.27 4.10
N ARG A 675 82.65 14.58 2.93
CA ARG A 675 81.27 14.30 2.49
C ARG A 675 80.61 13.07 3.11
N SER A 676 79.39 13.24 3.60
CA SER A 676 78.54 12.16 4.10
C SER A 676 77.08 12.49 3.82
N PHE A 677 76.44 11.68 2.99
CA PHE A 677 75.04 11.87 2.62
C PHE A 677 74.07 11.17 3.59
N GLU A 678 72.88 11.72 3.72
CA GLU A 678 71.72 11.12 4.41
C GLU A 678 70.44 11.33 3.60
N TRP A 679 69.43 10.49 3.86
CA TRP A 679 68.06 10.66 3.37
C TRP A 679 67.18 11.41 4.39
N VAL A 680 66.14 12.12 3.93
CA VAL A 680 65.26 13.01 4.73
C VAL A 680 64.38 12.32 5.77
N ASP A 681 64.13 11.04 5.59
CA ASP A 681 63.43 10.11 6.49
C ASP A 681 64.37 9.47 7.54
N GLY A 682 65.68 9.49 7.29
CA GLY A 682 66.71 8.81 8.07
C GLY A 682 67.08 7.41 7.57
N THR A 683 66.61 6.98 6.39
CA THR A 683 66.96 5.69 5.80
C THR A 683 68.48 5.59 5.57
N PRO A 684 69.12 4.43 5.87
CA PRO A 684 70.55 4.25 5.61
C PRO A 684 70.86 4.30 4.10
N VAL A 685 71.90 5.05 3.71
CA VAL A 685 72.38 5.12 2.31
C VAL A 685 73.05 3.79 1.91
N GLY A 686 72.24 2.79 1.57
CA GLY A 686 72.67 1.48 1.08
C GLY A 686 72.85 1.40 -0.44
N TYR A 687 72.11 2.24 -1.18
CA TYR A 687 72.09 2.32 -2.64
C TYR A 687 72.50 3.72 -3.12
N THR A 688 73.07 3.80 -4.33
CA THR A 688 73.38 5.07 -5.01
C THR A 688 73.36 4.92 -6.53
N ASN A 689 72.77 5.87 -7.26
CA ASN A 689 72.80 5.92 -8.74
C ASN A 689 73.45 7.23 -9.28
N TRP A 690 74.67 7.54 -8.84
CA TRP A 690 75.37 8.77 -9.24
C TRP A 690 75.73 8.80 -10.74
N SER A 691 75.58 9.98 -11.37
CA SER A 691 75.97 10.20 -12.77
C SER A 691 77.50 10.06 -12.96
N PRO A 692 78.00 9.76 -14.19
CA PRO A 692 79.43 9.54 -14.45
C PRO A 692 80.35 10.76 -14.20
N GLY A 693 80.77 10.94 -12.96
CA GLY A 693 81.60 12.05 -12.48
C GLY A 693 81.25 12.50 -11.06
N GLU A 694 80.04 12.16 -10.61
CA GLU A 694 79.39 12.69 -9.42
C GLU A 694 79.52 11.74 -8.20
N PRO A 695 79.37 12.23 -6.96
CA PRO A 695 79.11 13.63 -6.58
C PRO A 695 80.40 14.47 -6.49
N ASN A 696 80.47 15.59 -7.22
CA ASN A 696 81.74 16.28 -7.49
C ASN A 696 82.07 17.47 -6.56
N ASN A 697 81.07 18.07 -5.90
CA ASN A 697 81.18 19.29 -5.09
C ASN A 697 81.78 20.49 -5.86
N MET A 698 81.08 20.96 -6.91
CA MET A 698 81.55 22.08 -7.71
C MET A 698 81.42 23.39 -6.92
N GLN A 699 82.54 23.90 -6.39
CA GLN A 699 82.54 25.16 -5.63
C GLN A 699 82.12 26.36 -6.49
N TRP A 700 80.85 26.76 -6.38
CA TRP A 700 80.31 27.96 -7.01
C TRP A 700 80.54 29.19 -6.11
N SER A 701 80.50 30.40 -6.68
CA SER A 701 80.66 31.64 -5.90
C SER A 701 79.45 32.00 -5.01
N TYR A 702 78.55 31.05 -4.77
CA TYR A 702 77.23 31.24 -4.16
C TYR A 702 76.85 30.13 -3.15
N GLY A 703 77.60 29.02 -3.10
CA GLY A 703 77.34 27.84 -2.27
C GLY A 703 78.15 26.64 -2.74
N ASP A 704 78.28 25.64 -1.87
CA ASP A 704 78.80 24.30 -2.19
C ASP A 704 77.62 23.37 -2.59
N GLU A 705 77.90 22.21 -3.21
CA GLU A 705 76.86 21.36 -3.81
C GLU A 705 76.38 20.27 -2.84
N ASP A 706 75.51 20.64 -1.90
CA ASP A 706 75.09 19.77 -0.78
C ASP A 706 73.76 19.02 -1.00
N TYR A 707 73.05 19.22 -2.13
CA TYR A 707 71.66 18.75 -2.33
C TYR A 707 71.47 17.96 -3.62
N VAL A 708 70.77 16.84 -3.59
CA VAL A 708 70.76 15.88 -4.72
C VAL A 708 69.52 16.00 -5.60
N GLY A 709 69.73 15.95 -6.92
CA GLY A 709 68.67 15.88 -7.92
C GLY A 709 68.90 14.77 -8.95
N MET A 710 67.82 14.11 -9.37
CA MET A 710 67.82 13.09 -10.41
C MET A 710 67.56 13.69 -11.80
N TRP A 711 68.37 13.31 -12.80
CA TRP A 711 68.13 13.68 -14.20
C TRP A 711 66.89 13.01 -14.76
N ARG A 712 66.02 13.76 -15.44
CA ARG A 712 64.81 13.21 -16.09
C ARG A 712 65.13 12.29 -17.28
N ARG A 713 66.31 12.43 -17.87
CA ARG A 713 66.69 11.76 -19.12
C ARG A 713 67.91 10.89 -18.91
N GLY A 714 67.94 9.76 -19.61
CA GLY A 714 69.00 8.76 -19.51
C GLY A 714 68.53 7.59 -18.68
N ASP A 715 69.32 7.23 -17.69
CA ASP A 715 69.19 6.15 -16.71
C ASP A 715 68.72 6.63 -15.32
N GLY A 716 68.31 7.90 -15.21
CA GLY A 716 67.95 8.51 -13.94
C GLY A 716 69.15 8.76 -13.03
N GLY A 717 70.36 8.92 -13.58
CA GLY A 717 71.54 9.27 -12.80
C GLY A 717 71.35 10.53 -11.95
N TRP A 718 71.94 10.55 -10.76
CA TRP A 718 71.87 11.65 -9.81
C TRP A 718 73.03 12.63 -9.97
N ASN A 719 72.85 13.87 -9.50
CA ASN A 719 73.90 14.87 -9.36
C ASN A 719 73.72 15.68 -8.08
N ASP A 720 74.81 16.12 -7.47
CA ASP A 720 74.81 17.08 -6.38
C ASP A 720 74.77 18.53 -6.90
N PHE A 721 74.01 19.39 -6.24
CA PHE A 721 73.79 20.78 -6.62
C PHE A 721 73.76 21.69 -5.38
N VAL A 722 73.98 22.99 -5.59
CA VAL A 722 73.63 24.03 -4.59
C VAL A 722 72.12 24.00 -4.31
N ASN A 723 71.68 24.40 -3.12
CA ASN A 723 70.24 24.43 -2.73
C ASN A 723 69.34 25.13 -3.77
N GLU A 724 69.86 26.17 -4.42
CA GLU A 724 69.17 26.97 -5.44
C GLU A 724 69.04 26.26 -6.81
N GLY A 725 69.72 25.12 -7.01
CA GLY A 725 69.86 24.43 -8.28
C GLY A 725 70.25 25.37 -9.42
N TYR A 726 69.65 25.16 -10.59
CA TYR A 726 69.74 26.10 -11.71
C TYR A 726 68.51 27.04 -11.75
N ARG A 727 68.23 27.75 -10.63
CA ARG A 727 67.18 28.79 -10.49
C ARG A 727 67.15 29.86 -11.61
N THR A 728 68.18 29.97 -12.46
CA THR A 728 68.25 30.93 -13.57
C THR A 728 67.75 30.43 -14.94
N ASP A 729 67.50 29.13 -15.14
CA ASP A 729 67.08 28.59 -16.46
C ASP A 729 65.71 27.88 -16.47
N GLY A 730 65.11 27.65 -15.30
CA GLY A 730 63.79 27.01 -15.16
C GLY A 730 63.79 25.47 -15.09
N SER A 731 64.97 24.84 -15.06
CA SER A 731 65.14 23.40 -15.31
C SER A 731 64.91 22.43 -14.14
N CYS A 732 64.67 22.91 -12.92
CA CYS A 732 64.34 22.07 -11.76
C CYS A 732 62.83 21.97 -11.45
N GLY A 733 62.45 20.81 -10.93
CA GLY A 733 61.22 20.53 -10.17
C GLY A 733 61.57 19.67 -8.95
N TYR A 734 60.60 18.97 -8.36
CA TYR A 734 60.84 18.03 -7.26
C TYR A 734 59.93 16.78 -7.32
N VAL A 735 60.33 15.70 -6.64
CA VAL A 735 59.49 14.52 -6.42
C VAL A 735 59.11 14.44 -4.96
N VAL A 736 57.81 14.37 -4.67
CA VAL A 736 57.30 14.03 -3.34
C VAL A 736 57.00 12.54 -3.30
N GLU A 737 57.42 11.90 -2.22
CA GLU A 737 57.03 10.55 -1.80
C GLU A 737 56.02 10.69 -0.66
N TYR A 738 54.89 10.03 -0.80
CA TYR A 738 53.84 9.91 0.20
C TYR A 738 53.82 8.48 0.72
N ASP A 739 53.90 8.34 2.03
CA ASP A 739 53.55 7.12 2.75
C ASP A 739 52.04 7.16 3.03
N TRP A 740 51.31 6.11 2.63
CA TRP A 740 49.85 6.04 2.85
C TRP A 740 49.49 5.67 4.30
N GLY A 741 50.46 5.15 5.07
CA GLY A 741 50.32 4.79 6.49
C GLY A 741 50.90 5.82 7.47
N THR A 742 51.57 6.88 6.99
CA THR A 742 51.98 7.99 7.87
C THR A 742 50.78 8.87 8.22
N ASP A 743 50.38 8.76 9.47
CA ASP A 743 49.45 9.62 10.19
C ASP A 743 50.29 10.39 11.25
N SER A 744 50.56 11.68 10.99
CA SER A 744 51.46 12.51 11.81
C SER A 744 50.81 13.07 13.07
N ASN A 745 49.47 13.13 13.15
CA ASN A 745 48.75 13.69 14.28
C ASN A 745 48.13 12.58 15.19
N GLY A 746 47.94 11.38 14.64
CA GLY A 746 47.38 10.19 15.29
C GLY A 746 45.86 10.09 15.19
N ASP A 747 45.22 10.67 14.17
CA ASP A 747 43.76 10.77 14.04
C ASP A 747 43.07 9.68 13.21
N GLY A 748 43.83 8.83 12.50
CA GLY A 748 43.32 7.79 11.60
C GLY A 748 43.23 8.18 10.11
N ILE A 749 43.43 9.46 9.76
CA ILE A 749 43.54 9.94 8.38
C ILE A 749 45.00 10.24 8.06
N SER A 750 45.63 9.39 7.24
CA SER A 750 47.02 9.63 6.81
C SER A 750 47.20 10.96 6.10
N ASP A 751 48.37 11.60 6.30
CA ASP A 751 48.61 13.01 5.96
C ASP A 751 48.32 13.32 4.46
N TYR A 752 48.55 12.31 3.60
CA TYR A 752 48.23 12.31 2.18
C TYR A 752 46.73 12.54 1.91
N HIS A 753 45.86 11.81 2.59
CA HIS A 753 44.41 11.94 2.42
C HIS A 753 43.89 13.24 3.02
N SER A 754 44.38 13.62 4.20
CA SER A 754 44.13 14.94 4.81
C SER A 754 44.45 16.08 3.85
N ARG A 755 45.52 15.96 3.06
CA ARG A 755 45.79 16.89 1.96
C ARG A 755 44.77 16.80 0.82
N LEU A 756 44.39 15.61 0.33
CA LEU A 756 43.40 15.50 -0.76
C LEU A 756 42.03 16.11 -0.36
N ILE A 757 41.69 16.05 0.93
CA ILE A 757 40.53 16.74 1.51
C ILE A 757 40.75 18.26 1.48
N PHE A 758 41.88 18.77 1.96
CA PHE A 758 42.24 20.19 1.92
C PHE A 758 42.21 20.75 0.48
N ASP A 759 42.89 20.10 -0.46
CA ASP A 759 42.88 20.46 -1.88
C ASP A 759 41.48 20.31 -2.50
N GLY A 760 40.53 19.64 -1.81
CA GLY A 760 39.17 19.31 -2.25
C GLY A 760 39.18 18.60 -3.59
N THR A 761 40.05 17.60 -3.69
CA THR A 761 40.20 16.64 -4.79
C THR A 761 39.65 15.28 -4.38
N LEU A 762 39.74 14.91 -3.10
CA LEU A 762 38.90 13.89 -2.51
C LEU A 762 37.50 14.48 -2.29
N THR A 763 36.47 13.73 -2.68
CA THR A 763 35.06 14.12 -2.57
C THR A 763 34.29 13.06 -1.80
N LEU A 764 33.13 13.41 -1.27
CA LEU A 764 32.09 12.41 -1.02
C LEU A 764 31.77 11.69 -2.35
N ALA A 765 31.23 10.48 -2.29
CA ALA A 765 30.91 9.71 -3.50
C ALA A 765 29.87 10.41 -4.41
N ASN A 766 29.02 11.28 -3.84
CA ASN A 766 28.13 12.19 -4.60
C ASN A 766 28.85 13.34 -5.36
N GLY A 767 30.18 13.42 -5.29
CA GLY A 767 31.02 14.40 -5.99
C GLY A 767 31.17 15.77 -5.31
N THR A 768 30.68 15.94 -4.07
CA THR A 768 30.87 17.17 -3.29
C THR A 768 32.15 17.14 -2.44
N ALA A 769 32.79 18.28 -2.24
CA ALA A 769 33.99 18.44 -1.40
C ALA A 769 33.69 19.38 -0.22
N PRO A 770 33.02 18.91 0.86
CA PRO A 770 32.57 19.76 1.96
C PRO A 770 33.74 20.44 2.69
N TYR A 771 34.79 19.69 3.00
CA TYR A 771 35.94 20.14 3.81
C TYR A 771 37.07 20.79 2.98
N LYS A 772 36.76 21.27 1.78
CA LYS A 772 37.76 21.90 0.89
C LYS A 772 38.37 23.15 1.55
N GLY A 773 39.67 23.11 1.78
CA GLY A 773 40.44 24.15 2.46
C GLY A 773 40.54 23.99 3.98
N ILE A 774 40.17 22.81 4.51
CA ILE A 774 40.34 22.41 5.91
C ILE A 774 41.49 21.40 6.00
N ASP A 775 42.36 21.59 7.00
CA ASP A 775 43.69 20.97 7.10
C ASP A 775 43.78 20.16 8.40
N PHE A 776 43.33 18.91 8.35
CA PHE A 776 43.26 18.01 9.52
C PHE A 776 44.65 17.72 10.12
N ASN A 777 45.72 17.78 9.31
CA ASN A 777 47.11 17.66 9.76
C ASN A 777 47.51 18.69 10.85
N LEU A 778 46.72 19.76 11.06
CA LEU A 778 46.95 20.76 12.11
C LEU A 778 46.42 20.38 13.50
N SER A 779 45.47 19.46 13.62
CA SER A 779 44.90 19.00 14.89
C SER A 779 44.16 17.68 14.72
N ALA A 780 44.53 16.65 15.49
CA ALA A 780 43.92 15.31 15.44
C ALA A 780 42.43 15.27 15.86
N ASP A 781 42.04 16.29 16.62
CA ASP A 781 40.68 16.64 17.04
C ASP A 781 40.51 18.08 16.54
N TYR A 782 39.84 18.27 15.40
CA TYR A 782 39.80 19.57 14.70
C TYR A 782 38.68 20.48 15.19
N ASP A 783 37.55 19.91 15.63
CA ASP A 783 36.38 20.64 16.11
C ASP A 783 36.42 20.90 17.64
N GLY A 784 37.06 20.02 18.41
CA GLY A 784 37.22 20.10 19.87
C GLY A 784 36.21 19.30 20.69
N ASP A 785 35.45 18.35 20.11
CA ASP A 785 34.46 17.53 20.82
C ASP A 785 35.09 16.32 21.56
N GLY A 786 36.21 15.82 21.04
CA GLY A 786 37.04 14.78 21.68
C GLY A 786 37.05 13.42 20.98
N LEU A 787 36.35 13.27 19.86
CA LEU A 787 36.66 12.26 18.84
C LEU A 787 37.91 12.66 18.04
N LEU A 788 38.48 11.71 17.31
CA LEU A 788 39.56 11.96 16.35
C LEU A 788 38.99 12.10 14.92
N ASN A 789 39.59 12.94 14.08
CA ASN A 789 39.05 13.25 12.75
C ASN A 789 38.78 12.00 11.89
N GLY A 790 39.58 10.93 12.03
CA GLY A 790 39.39 9.65 11.31
C GLY A 790 38.38 8.68 11.96
N GLU A 791 38.02 8.90 13.23
CA GLU A 791 36.83 8.29 13.85
C GLU A 791 35.55 8.97 13.34
N GLU A 792 35.63 10.27 13.00
CA GLU A 792 34.52 11.05 12.44
C GLU A 792 34.37 10.92 10.92
N VAL A 793 35.47 10.86 10.17
CA VAL A 793 35.48 10.88 8.71
C VAL A 793 36.57 9.95 8.18
N THR A 794 36.15 8.84 7.59
CA THR A 794 37.06 7.83 7.03
C THR A 794 37.19 7.94 5.52
N VAL A 795 38.24 7.32 4.97
CA VAL A 795 38.59 7.39 3.55
C VAL A 795 38.47 6.00 2.91
N GLU A 796 37.36 5.80 2.22
CA GLU A 796 37.04 4.55 1.54
C GLU A 796 37.83 4.48 0.23
N THR A 797 38.72 3.49 0.08
CA THR A 797 39.54 3.32 -1.14
C THR A 797 39.03 2.17 -1.99
N PHE A 798 38.95 2.40 -3.30
CA PHE A 798 38.09 1.66 -4.21
C PHE A 798 38.67 1.61 -5.62
N PHE A 799 38.76 0.42 -6.23
CA PHE A 799 39.32 0.20 -7.56
C PHE A 799 38.22 0.23 -8.63
N THR A 800 38.45 0.93 -9.75
CA THR A 800 37.54 0.90 -10.90
C THR A 800 37.66 -0.41 -11.70
N SER A 801 36.70 -0.63 -12.61
CA SER A 801 36.79 -1.66 -13.65
C SER A 801 37.85 -1.40 -14.74
N GLU A 802 38.86 -0.57 -14.43
CA GLU A 802 40.06 -0.33 -15.25
C GLU A 802 41.34 -0.49 -14.39
N GLY A 803 41.22 -1.01 -13.15
CA GLY A 803 42.33 -1.17 -12.20
C GLY A 803 42.78 0.12 -11.50
N GLU A 804 42.13 1.26 -11.74
CA GLU A 804 42.50 2.52 -11.08
C GLU A 804 42.04 2.52 -9.62
N ARG A 805 42.99 2.51 -8.66
CA ARG A 805 42.68 2.87 -7.27
C ARG A 805 42.18 4.31 -7.22
N ARG A 806 40.98 4.49 -6.69
CA ARG A 806 40.35 5.76 -6.34
C ARG A 806 40.04 5.76 -4.85
N ALA A 807 39.61 6.91 -4.36
CA ALA A 807 39.12 7.05 -2.99
C ALA A 807 37.91 8.00 -2.99
N TYR A 808 37.04 7.84 -2.01
CA TYR A 808 36.05 8.84 -1.65
C TYR A 808 36.04 9.03 -0.13
N LEU A 809 35.47 10.15 0.30
CA LEU A 809 35.36 10.51 1.70
C LEU A 809 34.01 10.07 2.25
N LYS A 810 34.01 9.40 3.41
CA LYS A 810 32.82 8.90 4.10
C LYS A 810 32.68 9.62 5.45
N ILE A 811 31.59 10.37 5.59
CA ILE A 811 31.23 11.10 6.81
C ILE A 811 30.51 10.14 7.76
N LEU A 812 30.97 10.08 9.01
CA LEU A 812 30.33 9.41 10.14
C LEU A 812 29.79 10.46 11.13
N SER A 813 30.58 11.51 11.39
CA SER A 813 30.19 12.81 11.99
C SER A 813 30.92 13.98 11.30
N ASP A 814 30.70 15.22 11.74
CA ASP A 814 31.14 16.44 11.04
C ASP A 814 32.32 17.15 11.75
N PRO A 815 33.59 16.82 11.44
CA PRO A 815 34.83 17.19 12.17
C PRO A 815 35.24 18.66 12.01
N CYS A 816 34.27 19.52 11.81
CA CYS A 816 34.39 20.94 11.50
C CYS A 816 33.37 21.80 12.26
N SER A 817 32.47 21.17 13.04
CA SER A 817 31.31 21.79 13.67
C SER A 817 31.30 21.60 15.20
N PRO A 818 32.20 22.29 15.95
CA PRO A 818 32.48 22.10 17.38
C PRO A 818 31.34 21.56 18.25
N GLY A 819 31.33 20.24 18.46
CA GLY A 819 30.24 19.46 19.04
C GLY A 819 29.45 18.67 18.00
N ALA A 820 30.15 17.93 17.11
CA ALA A 820 29.53 17.10 16.09
C ALA A 820 28.76 15.89 16.68
N TYR A 821 29.15 15.40 17.87
CA TYR A 821 28.30 14.56 18.73
C TYR A 821 27.78 15.29 19.98
N ASP A 822 26.78 16.17 19.79
CA ASP A 822 25.92 16.69 20.88
C ASP A 822 24.41 16.63 20.46
N GLY A 823 24.04 15.69 19.58
CA GLY A 823 22.66 15.48 19.12
C GLY A 823 22.41 14.21 18.27
N PRO A 824 21.14 13.78 18.07
CA PRO A 824 20.75 12.76 17.09
C PRO A 824 21.08 13.10 15.63
N ASP A 825 21.48 12.07 14.88
CA ASP A 825 21.64 12.09 13.42
C ASP A 825 20.40 11.52 12.69
N SER A 826 20.44 11.46 11.35
CA SER A 826 19.34 10.90 10.55
C SER A 826 19.07 9.40 10.80
N ARG A 827 20.08 8.56 11.12
CA ARG A 827 19.91 7.14 11.51
C ARG A 827 19.19 7.03 12.85
N THR A 828 19.65 7.79 13.85
CA THR A 828 19.02 7.85 15.18
C THR A 828 17.56 8.30 15.08
N LEU A 829 17.26 9.33 14.27
CA LEU A 829 15.89 9.81 14.11
C LEU A 829 14.98 8.79 13.41
N ALA A 830 15.49 8.06 12.41
CA ALA A 830 14.76 6.96 11.77
C ALA A 830 14.41 5.86 12.78
N ILE A 831 15.40 5.34 13.52
CA ILE A 831 15.19 4.28 14.53
C ILE A 831 14.17 4.70 15.60
N LEU A 832 14.19 5.97 16.01
CA LEU A 832 13.24 6.50 17.00
C LEU A 832 11.85 6.83 16.43
N ALA A 833 11.73 7.03 15.10
CA ALA A 833 10.45 7.06 14.41
C ALA A 833 9.81 5.66 14.37
N ALA A 834 10.59 4.64 14.04
CA ALA A 834 10.13 3.25 14.02
C ALA A 834 9.70 2.75 15.42
N LEU A 835 10.53 2.96 16.45
CA LEU A 835 10.23 2.50 17.81
C LEU A 835 9.06 3.22 18.52
N CYS A 836 8.38 4.16 17.85
CA CYS A 836 7.12 4.73 18.35
C CYS A 836 5.89 3.88 18.00
N TYR A 837 6.07 2.79 17.26
CA TYR A 837 5.04 1.78 17.00
C TYR A 837 4.82 0.86 18.24
N GLU A 838 5.82 0.72 19.12
CA GLU A 838 5.82 -0.13 20.31
C GLU A 838 5.03 0.41 21.53
N ASP A 839 4.57 -0.49 22.43
CA ASP A 839 4.01 -0.08 23.74
C ASP A 839 5.12 0.36 24.70
N GLY A 840 5.48 1.65 24.58
CA GLY A 840 6.44 2.33 25.44
C GLY A 840 6.15 2.31 26.94
N THR A 841 5.03 1.75 27.42
CA THR A 841 4.67 1.69 28.85
C THR A 841 5.74 1.00 29.70
N ALA A 842 6.28 -0.14 29.28
CA ALA A 842 7.28 -0.89 30.07
C ALA A 842 8.61 -0.12 30.19
N ALA A 843 9.18 0.32 29.07
CA ALA A 843 10.41 1.11 29.02
C ALA A 843 10.30 2.43 29.82
N LYS A 844 9.13 3.07 29.80
CA LYS A 844 8.78 4.29 30.55
C LYS A 844 8.61 4.07 32.05
N GLU A 845 8.05 2.94 32.49
CA GLU A 845 7.98 2.62 33.93
C GLU A 845 9.36 2.27 34.51
N GLU A 846 10.22 1.56 33.75
CA GLU A 846 11.58 1.24 34.18
C GLU A 846 12.60 2.39 33.96
N GLY A 847 12.27 3.40 33.15
CA GLY A 847 13.11 4.58 32.92
C GLY A 847 14.36 4.31 32.07
N ARG A 848 14.20 3.51 31.02
CA ARG A 848 15.25 3.06 30.10
C ARG A 848 14.73 3.02 28.65
N PHE A 849 15.53 2.46 27.75
CA PHE A 849 15.10 2.04 26.42
C PHE A 849 14.47 0.64 26.46
N TYR A 850 13.89 0.21 25.33
CA TYR A 850 13.35 -1.14 25.15
C TYR A 850 14.43 -2.23 25.26
N ARG A 851 14.00 -3.49 25.45
CA ARG A 851 14.81 -4.70 25.19
C ARG A 851 14.22 -5.47 24.01
N MET A 852 15.01 -6.39 23.47
CA MET A 852 14.56 -7.32 22.44
C MET A 852 13.34 -8.18 22.85
N ASP A 853 13.15 -8.49 24.14
CA ASP A 853 11.96 -9.22 24.64
C ASP A 853 10.73 -8.34 24.92
N GLU A 854 10.86 -7.04 24.68
CA GLU A 854 9.82 -6.02 24.90
C GLU A 854 9.39 -5.31 23.61
N ILE A 855 10.24 -5.34 22.57
CA ILE A 855 9.88 -5.07 21.19
C ILE A 855 8.96 -6.21 20.73
N LYS A 856 7.71 -5.88 20.41
CA LYS A 856 6.62 -6.82 20.15
C LYS A 856 5.70 -6.31 19.06
N GLY A 857 5.99 -6.75 17.84
CA GLY A 857 4.92 -6.98 16.88
C GLY A 857 3.84 -7.90 17.49
N ALA A 858 2.58 -7.54 17.27
CA ALA A 858 1.35 -8.22 17.64
C ALA A 858 1.50 -9.74 17.95
N PRO A 859 1.21 -10.18 19.19
CA PRO A 859 1.50 -11.55 19.61
C PRO A 859 0.52 -12.57 19.03
N GLU A 860 1.05 -13.49 18.22
CA GLU A 860 0.44 -14.77 17.78
C GLU A 860 -1.04 -14.68 17.38
N VAL A 861 -1.30 -14.39 16.09
CA VAL A 861 -2.66 -14.48 15.52
C VAL A 861 -3.24 -15.88 15.79
N PRO A 862 -4.39 -16.00 16.48
CA PRO A 862 -4.99 -17.30 16.77
C PRO A 862 -5.45 -18.02 15.50
N GLU A 863 -5.35 -19.36 15.47
CA GLU A 863 -5.84 -20.18 14.36
C GLU A 863 -7.28 -19.78 13.94
N GLY A 864 -7.44 -19.27 12.72
CA GLY A 864 -8.73 -18.87 12.16
C GLY A 864 -9.09 -17.39 12.25
N HIS A 865 -8.11 -16.49 12.34
CA HIS A 865 -8.27 -15.05 12.08
C HIS A 865 -7.48 -14.64 10.82
N ASP A 866 -7.98 -13.64 10.09
CA ASP A 866 -7.33 -13.11 8.88
C ASP A 866 -5.98 -12.45 9.22
N LEU A 867 -5.01 -12.57 8.31
CA LEU A 867 -3.61 -12.19 8.52
C LEU A 867 -3.32 -10.67 8.44
N TYR A 868 -4.36 -9.84 8.57
CA TYR A 868 -4.30 -8.36 8.59
C TYR A 868 -3.75 -7.75 9.90
N ASP A 869 -3.42 -8.56 10.90
CA ASP A 869 -3.16 -8.14 12.29
C ASP A 869 -1.71 -8.47 12.73
N GLN A 870 -0.77 -8.59 11.78
CA GLN A 870 0.63 -8.96 12.05
C GLN A 870 1.63 -7.80 11.89
N GLU A 871 1.90 -7.09 12.98
CA GLU A 871 3.09 -6.23 13.15
C GLU A 871 4.42 -7.05 13.18
N SER A 872 4.44 -8.30 12.69
CA SER A 872 5.62 -9.20 12.70
C SER A 872 6.72 -8.75 11.73
N SER A 873 6.36 -7.90 10.76
CA SER A 873 7.27 -7.14 9.90
C SER A 873 8.21 -6.23 10.71
N GLU A 874 7.67 -5.51 11.70
CA GLU A 874 8.39 -4.52 12.50
C GLU A 874 9.56 -5.16 13.27
N GLY A 875 9.35 -6.37 13.81
CA GLY A 875 10.38 -7.13 14.51
C GLY A 875 11.64 -7.40 13.68
N TYR A 876 11.50 -7.57 12.35
CA TYR A 876 12.63 -7.72 11.43
C TYR A 876 13.40 -6.40 11.26
N TYR A 877 12.68 -5.27 11.18
CA TYR A 877 13.28 -3.94 11.04
C TYR A 877 14.04 -3.51 12.30
N PHE A 878 13.56 -3.88 13.48
CA PHE A 878 14.26 -3.62 14.74
C PHE A 878 15.49 -4.50 14.92
N LEU A 879 15.42 -5.79 14.59
CA LEU A 879 16.58 -6.70 14.69
C LEU A 879 17.71 -6.27 13.75
N ASN A 880 17.45 -6.21 12.45
CA ASN A 880 18.50 -6.00 11.47
C ASN A 880 18.81 -4.50 11.27
N GLY A 881 17.77 -3.65 11.16
CA GLY A 881 17.91 -2.24 10.80
C GLY A 881 18.48 -1.33 11.91
N ALA A 882 18.25 -1.67 13.18
CA ALA A 882 18.75 -0.88 14.32
C ALA A 882 20.08 -1.40 14.91
N SER A 883 20.62 -2.52 14.42
CA SER A 883 21.84 -3.16 14.95
C SER A 883 21.71 -3.65 16.41
N VAL A 884 20.54 -4.19 16.76
CA VAL A 884 20.35 -4.98 17.99
C VAL A 884 20.74 -6.42 17.67
N ASP A 885 21.80 -6.93 18.31
CA ASP A 885 22.32 -8.26 17.99
C ASP A 885 21.28 -9.37 18.29
N PRO A 886 20.84 -10.18 17.29
CA PRO A 886 19.86 -11.24 17.52
C PRO A 886 20.34 -12.37 18.44
N VAL A 887 21.64 -12.48 18.71
CA VAL A 887 22.24 -13.58 19.47
C VAL A 887 22.33 -13.28 20.97
N ASP A 888 22.58 -12.03 21.37
CA ASP A 888 22.66 -11.62 22.78
C ASP A 888 21.72 -10.48 23.21
N GLY A 889 21.14 -9.75 22.26
CA GLY A 889 20.18 -8.68 22.49
C GLY A 889 20.79 -7.33 22.90
N GLU A 890 22.11 -7.14 22.76
CA GLU A 890 22.75 -5.83 22.98
C GLU A 890 22.76 -4.98 21.69
N ASP A 891 22.19 -3.78 21.78
CA ASP A 891 22.38 -2.69 20.82
C ASP A 891 23.76 -2.07 21.04
N ARG A 892 24.53 -1.92 19.96
CA ARG A 892 25.93 -1.47 20.03
C ARG A 892 26.08 0.07 20.04
N ASP A 893 25.03 0.84 19.70
CA ASP A 893 25.07 2.30 19.58
C ASP A 893 23.95 3.06 20.34
N VAL A 894 22.67 2.69 20.20
CA VAL A 894 21.54 3.60 20.48
C VAL A 894 20.87 3.34 21.84
N ALA A 895 20.43 2.12 22.13
CA ALA A 895 19.58 1.80 23.29
C ALA A 895 20.25 2.04 24.66
N LEU A 896 21.59 2.09 24.71
CA LEU A 896 22.35 2.20 25.96
C LEU A 896 22.19 3.58 26.64
N GLU A 897 21.92 4.63 25.87
CA GLU A 897 21.88 6.02 26.38
C GLU A 897 20.47 6.61 26.49
N TRP A 898 19.57 6.24 25.56
CA TRP A 898 18.24 6.83 25.44
C TRP A 898 17.23 6.26 26.45
N LYS A 899 16.18 7.05 26.73
CA LYS A 899 15.14 6.71 27.71
C LYS A 899 13.77 7.18 27.26
N VAL A 900 12.76 6.31 27.34
CA VAL A 900 11.36 6.71 27.14
C VAL A 900 10.91 7.57 28.33
N ALA A 901 10.74 8.88 28.09
CA ALA A 901 10.43 9.86 29.13
C ALA A 901 8.94 10.25 29.15
N GLU A 902 8.26 10.17 28.00
CA GLU A 902 6.81 10.17 27.87
C GLU A 902 6.38 9.22 26.74
N PHE A 903 5.14 8.77 26.81
CA PHE A 903 4.43 7.96 25.82
C PHE A 903 2.95 8.31 25.99
N GLU A 904 2.22 8.52 24.91
CA GLU A 904 0.80 8.89 24.89
C GLU A 904 0.12 8.13 23.74
N ARG A 905 -0.89 7.33 24.10
CA ARG A 905 -1.75 6.54 23.23
C ARG A 905 -3.19 6.93 23.53
N GLU A 906 -3.88 7.60 22.62
CA GLU A 906 -5.24 8.12 22.82
C GLU A 906 -6.15 7.74 21.62
N PRO A 907 -7.34 7.16 21.84
CA PRO A 907 -8.22 6.74 20.75
C PRO A 907 -8.80 7.94 20.00
N VAL A 908 -8.72 7.93 18.68
CA VAL A 908 -9.29 8.97 17.82
C VAL A 908 -10.68 8.58 17.32
N GLY A 909 -11.42 9.55 16.75
CA GLY A 909 -12.83 9.39 16.39
C GLY A 909 -13.11 8.53 15.15
N VAL A 910 -12.15 7.73 14.70
CA VAL A 910 -12.17 6.88 13.49
C VAL A 910 -12.05 5.41 13.94
N LEU A 911 -12.70 4.50 13.21
CA LEU A 911 -12.93 3.09 13.56
C LEU A 911 -11.74 2.37 14.23
N GLY A 912 -11.67 2.37 15.57
CA GLY A 912 -10.66 1.64 16.34
C GLY A 912 -9.24 2.24 16.35
N ALA A 913 -9.03 3.38 15.70
CA ALA A 913 -7.71 3.96 15.49
C ALA A 913 -7.21 4.79 16.70
N HIS A 914 -5.89 4.89 16.88
CA HIS A 914 -5.25 5.53 18.03
C HIS A 914 -4.13 6.48 17.60
N TYR A 915 -4.08 7.68 18.21
CA TYR A 915 -2.94 8.58 18.10
C TYR A 915 -1.84 8.10 19.05
N ASP A 916 -0.67 7.76 18.51
CA ASP A 916 0.54 7.41 19.27
C ASP A 916 1.67 8.42 19.10
N ALA A 917 2.32 8.77 20.23
CA ALA A 917 3.55 9.57 20.25
C ALA A 917 4.46 9.26 21.44
N THR A 918 5.77 9.22 21.17
CA THR A 918 6.82 8.84 22.13
C THR A 918 7.85 9.96 22.27
N VAL A 919 8.30 10.20 23.50
CA VAL A 919 9.29 11.23 23.83
C VAL A 919 10.52 10.59 24.44
N TYR A 920 11.59 10.51 23.67
CA TYR A 920 12.88 9.96 24.11
C TYR A 920 13.80 11.08 24.61
N VAL A 921 14.58 10.78 25.64
CA VAL A 921 15.56 11.74 26.22
C VAL A 921 16.89 11.06 26.48
N ARG A 922 17.95 11.60 25.88
CA ARG A 922 19.37 11.45 26.27
C ARG A 922 19.83 12.80 26.83
N GLY A 923 20.70 12.79 27.84
CA GLY A 923 21.38 13.98 28.38
C GLY A 923 20.54 15.26 28.47
N LYS A 924 20.63 16.09 27.42
CA LYS A 924 19.89 17.33 27.21
C LYS A 924 19.04 17.35 25.94
N GLU A 925 19.15 16.32 25.10
CA GLU A 925 18.38 16.19 23.89
C GLU A 925 16.97 15.67 24.21
N VAL A 926 16.02 15.94 23.33
CA VAL A 926 14.71 15.32 23.36
C VAL A 926 14.23 15.06 21.94
N VAL A 927 13.93 13.80 21.63
CA VAL A 927 13.32 13.39 20.36
C VAL A 927 11.83 13.19 20.60
N LEU A 928 11.01 13.85 19.79
CA LEU A 928 9.57 13.71 19.76
C LEU A 928 9.19 12.97 18.48
N ALA A 929 8.80 11.71 18.61
CA ALA A 929 8.36 10.84 17.53
C ALA A 929 6.83 10.70 17.52
N TYR A 930 6.25 10.57 16.32
CA TYR A 930 4.82 10.35 16.08
C TYR A 930 4.63 9.13 15.16
N ARG A 931 3.67 8.24 15.46
CA ARG A 931 3.30 7.10 14.60
C ARG A 931 2.32 7.54 13.52
N GLY A 932 1.21 8.12 13.95
CA GLY A 932 -0.03 8.13 13.17
C GLY A 932 -1.03 7.21 13.84
N THR A 933 -1.86 6.55 13.03
CA THR A 933 -2.84 5.57 13.48
C THR A 933 -2.23 4.16 13.46
N SER A 934 -3.04 3.11 13.65
CA SER A 934 -2.58 1.70 13.57
C SER A 934 -3.17 1.05 12.32
N GLU A 935 -2.43 0.19 11.62
CA GLU A 935 -2.59 -0.15 10.19
C GLU A 935 -4.04 -0.35 9.66
N GLY A 936 -4.89 -1.12 10.34
CA GLY A 936 -6.20 -1.54 9.81
C GLY A 936 -7.09 -0.43 9.19
N PRO A 937 -7.24 0.76 9.81
CA PRO A 937 -7.94 1.91 9.24
C PRO A 937 -7.04 2.99 8.63
N GLU A 938 -5.71 2.83 8.58
CA GLU A 938 -4.76 3.90 8.17
C GLU A 938 -5.00 4.39 6.75
N TRP A 939 -5.01 3.48 5.79
CA TRP A 939 -5.36 3.76 4.38
C TRP A 939 -6.65 4.56 4.20
N ILE A 940 -7.65 4.42 5.08
CA ILE A 940 -8.89 5.22 5.07
C ILE A 940 -8.65 6.61 5.67
N ASN A 941 -7.91 6.71 6.77
CA ASN A 941 -7.53 7.98 7.41
C ASN A 941 -6.67 8.85 6.47
N ASP A 942 -5.68 8.24 5.82
CA ASP A 942 -4.75 8.91 4.90
C ASP A 942 -5.41 9.28 3.58
N PHE A 943 -6.32 8.45 3.06
CA PHE A 943 -7.13 8.80 1.90
C PHE A 943 -8.10 9.95 2.21
N LEU A 944 -8.77 9.95 3.37
CA LEU A 944 -9.65 11.05 3.79
C LEU A 944 -8.86 12.33 4.04
N GLY A 945 -7.66 12.24 4.63
CA GLY A 945 -6.68 13.32 4.72
C GLY A 945 -6.26 13.83 3.35
N GLY A 946 -5.98 12.93 2.39
CA GLY A 946 -5.68 13.21 1.00
C GLY A 946 -6.83 13.83 0.19
N VAL A 947 -8.04 13.87 0.75
CA VAL A 947 -9.20 14.60 0.19
C VAL A 947 -9.43 15.94 0.90
N TRP A 948 -9.34 16.01 2.23
CA TRP A 948 -9.76 17.18 3.03
C TRP A 948 -8.67 17.97 3.77
N ASN A 949 -7.43 17.45 3.85
CA ASN A 949 -6.28 18.04 4.55
C ASN A 949 -6.54 18.34 6.03
N ALA A 950 -7.22 17.44 6.75
CA ALA A 950 -7.48 17.54 8.18
C ALA A 950 -7.73 16.14 8.77
N ASN A 951 -7.09 15.82 9.90
CA ASN A 951 -7.30 14.54 10.60
C ASN A 951 -7.77 14.76 12.05
N GLY A 952 -8.10 13.66 12.76
CA GLY A 952 -8.53 13.72 14.16
C GLY A 952 -7.42 14.05 15.16
N GLU A 953 -6.16 14.06 14.71
CA GLU A 953 -4.97 13.87 15.52
C GLU A 953 -4.13 15.13 15.67
N GLU A 954 -4.18 16.06 14.71
CA GLU A 954 -3.55 17.38 14.80
C GLU A 954 -3.75 18.08 16.16
N PRO A 955 -4.95 18.04 16.81
CA PRO A 955 -5.13 18.67 18.12
C PRO A 955 -4.33 17.98 19.24
N LEU A 956 -4.14 16.65 19.13
CA LEU A 956 -3.35 15.85 20.05
C LEU A 956 -1.86 16.10 19.80
N ALA A 957 -1.42 16.03 18.54
CA ALA A 957 -0.03 16.29 18.14
C ALA A 957 0.46 17.69 18.54
N ARG A 958 -0.37 18.73 18.35
CA ARG A 958 -0.11 20.10 18.84
C ARG A 958 -0.13 20.21 20.36
N GLY A 959 -0.95 19.40 21.04
CA GLY A 959 -0.95 19.24 22.50
C GLY A 959 0.37 18.69 23.02
N THR A 960 0.84 17.58 22.44
CA THR A 960 2.13 16.93 22.73
C THR A 960 3.30 17.86 22.44
N ALA A 961 3.33 18.50 21.27
CA ALA A 961 4.34 19.50 20.91
C ALA A 961 4.39 20.66 21.93
N SER A 962 3.22 21.19 22.31
CA SER A 962 3.11 22.24 23.34
C SER A 962 3.61 21.77 24.72
N ARG A 963 3.33 20.51 25.09
CA ARG A 963 3.75 19.89 26.34
C ARG A 963 5.27 19.69 26.39
N VAL A 964 5.85 19.14 25.32
CA VAL A 964 7.30 18.96 25.15
C VAL A 964 8.02 20.31 25.18
N ALA A 965 7.52 21.30 24.43
CA ALA A 965 8.10 22.64 24.42
C ALA A 965 8.08 23.31 25.80
N ALA A 966 6.96 23.21 26.53
CA ALA A 966 6.83 23.78 27.87
C ALA A 966 7.62 23.02 28.96
N LYS A 967 7.93 21.73 28.77
CA LYS A 967 8.63 20.87 29.74
C LYS A 967 10.15 20.81 29.49
N TYR A 968 10.58 20.73 28.24
CA TYR A 968 11.97 20.50 27.84
C TYR A 968 12.59 21.75 27.19
N ALA A 969 12.07 22.23 26.07
CA ALA A 969 12.63 23.39 25.35
C ALA A 969 12.70 24.64 26.23
N ALA A 970 11.68 24.87 27.06
CA ALA A 970 11.62 25.93 28.07
C ALA A 970 12.72 25.86 29.16
N ARG A 971 13.43 24.74 29.28
CA ARG A 971 14.55 24.51 30.20
C ARG A 971 15.91 24.54 29.51
N GLY A 972 15.96 24.73 28.18
CA GLY A 972 17.18 24.62 27.40
C GLY A 972 17.63 23.17 27.20
N TYR A 973 16.67 22.33 26.81
CA TYR A 973 16.88 21.06 26.13
C TYR A 973 16.76 21.30 24.63
N ASP A 974 17.46 20.48 23.86
CA ASP A 974 17.59 20.58 22.42
C ASP A 974 16.63 19.59 21.75
N VAL A 975 15.75 20.10 20.87
CA VAL A 975 14.54 19.41 20.43
C VAL A 975 14.68 18.93 18.99
N TYR A 976 14.39 17.65 18.80
CA TYR A 976 14.38 16.96 17.52
C TYR A 976 12.96 16.39 17.32
N VAL A 977 12.44 16.45 16.10
CA VAL A 977 11.06 16.03 15.80
C VAL A 977 11.07 15.08 14.61
N THR A 978 10.40 13.94 14.73
CA THR A 978 10.42 12.87 13.73
C THR A 978 9.12 12.06 13.69
N GLY A 979 9.01 11.14 12.73
CA GLY A 979 7.88 10.26 12.49
C GLY A 979 7.97 9.60 11.11
N HIS A 980 7.41 8.40 11.00
CA HIS A 980 7.24 7.65 9.75
C HIS A 980 5.84 7.94 9.17
N SER A 981 5.59 7.67 7.88
CA SER A 981 4.27 7.74 7.21
C SER A 981 3.36 8.93 7.65
N LEU A 982 2.16 8.69 8.19
CA LEU A 982 1.24 9.70 8.73
C LEU A 982 1.88 10.50 9.89
N GLY A 983 2.66 9.84 10.74
CA GLY A 983 3.52 10.45 11.75
C GLY A 983 4.48 11.51 11.19
N GLY A 984 4.94 11.38 9.95
CA GLY A 984 5.75 12.40 9.27
C GLY A 984 4.99 13.69 8.93
N TYR A 985 3.67 13.61 8.69
CA TYR A 985 2.81 14.80 8.63
C TYR A 985 2.63 15.41 10.02
N LEU A 986 2.36 14.59 11.05
CA LEU A 986 2.22 15.04 12.43
C LEU A 986 3.51 15.68 12.98
N ALA A 987 4.68 15.18 12.57
CA ALA A 987 6.00 15.74 12.89
C ALA A 987 6.15 17.17 12.38
N GLN A 988 5.72 17.45 11.15
CA GLN A 988 5.75 18.81 10.59
C GLN A 988 4.73 19.74 11.30
N VAL A 989 3.53 19.24 11.64
CA VAL A 989 2.52 20.00 12.41
C VAL A 989 3.04 20.33 13.81
N GLY A 990 3.59 19.34 14.52
CA GLY A 990 4.18 19.49 15.85
C GLY A 990 5.38 20.44 15.84
N ALA A 991 6.31 20.28 14.89
CA ALA A 991 7.43 21.18 14.71
C ALA A 991 6.99 22.63 14.44
N ALA A 992 5.96 22.84 13.60
CA ALA A 992 5.42 24.17 13.35
C ALA A 992 4.81 24.81 14.62
N GLU A 993 4.15 24.03 15.48
CA GLU A 993 3.65 24.49 16.78
C GLU A 993 4.81 24.93 17.69
N ILE A 994 5.88 24.11 17.84
CA ILE A 994 7.07 24.47 18.64
C ILE A 994 7.77 25.71 18.06
N LEU A 995 7.89 25.82 16.73
CA LEU A 995 8.45 26.99 16.03
C LEU A 995 7.59 28.26 16.17
N GLY A 996 6.30 28.13 16.53
CA GLY A 996 5.43 29.24 16.91
C GLY A 996 5.68 29.77 18.34
N THR A 997 6.38 29.01 19.19
CA THR A 997 6.65 29.38 20.60
C THR A 997 7.87 30.28 20.76
N PRO A 998 8.06 30.92 21.94
CA PRO A 998 9.32 31.59 22.31
C PRO A 998 10.56 30.67 22.36
N TRP A 999 10.40 29.35 22.22
CA TRP A 999 11.46 28.36 22.31
C TRP A 999 11.88 27.78 20.94
N ALA A 1000 11.39 28.36 19.84
CA ALA A 1000 11.71 27.98 18.46
C ALA A 1000 13.23 27.86 18.14
N GLY A 1001 14.09 28.54 18.91
CA GLY A 1001 15.56 28.45 18.79
C GLY A 1001 16.19 27.21 19.43
N GLN A 1002 15.40 26.32 20.04
CA GLN A 1002 15.84 25.02 20.56
C GLN A 1002 15.51 23.85 19.63
N VAL A 1003 14.74 24.07 18.56
CA VAL A 1003 14.50 23.04 17.54
C VAL A 1003 15.79 22.91 16.71
N ARG A 1004 16.33 21.70 16.62
CA ARG A 1004 17.61 21.39 15.97
C ARG A 1004 17.40 20.75 14.61
N ALA A 1005 16.66 19.65 14.56
CA ALA A 1005 16.28 18.98 13.31
C ALA A 1005 14.80 18.57 13.32
N VAL A 1006 14.24 18.47 12.12
CA VAL A 1006 12.90 17.96 11.83
C VAL A 1006 13.02 17.04 10.63
N GLU A 1007 13.18 15.75 10.87
CA GLU A 1007 13.45 14.75 9.81
C GLU A 1007 12.43 13.62 9.91
N TYR A 1008 11.80 13.26 8.78
CA TYR A 1008 10.69 12.32 8.72
C TYR A 1008 10.79 11.42 7.50
N PHE A 1009 10.24 10.22 7.62
CA PHE A 1009 10.56 9.07 6.76
C PHE A 1009 9.28 8.55 6.07
N ASN A 1010 9.31 8.40 4.74
CA ASN A 1010 8.17 8.15 3.82
C ASN A 1010 6.92 9.02 4.08
N GLY A 1011 7.09 10.13 4.79
CA GLY A 1011 5.98 10.78 5.48
C GLY A 1011 5.28 11.88 4.69
N MET A 1012 3.97 11.98 4.84
CA MET A 1012 3.14 12.91 4.07
C MET A 1012 3.52 14.39 4.25
N GLY A 1013 3.62 15.13 3.14
CA GLY A 1013 3.92 16.57 3.16
C GLY A 1013 2.73 17.43 3.64
N LEU A 1014 3.02 18.59 4.25
CA LEU A 1014 2.03 19.45 4.95
C LEU A 1014 0.83 19.99 4.11
N ASP A 1015 0.88 19.92 2.78
CA ASP A 1015 -0.35 19.86 1.98
C ASP A 1015 -0.30 18.58 1.14
N TYR A 1016 -1.03 17.53 1.53
CA TYR A 1016 -1.12 16.26 0.79
C TYR A 1016 -2.48 16.08 0.10
N ALA A 1017 -3.45 16.95 0.39
CA ALA A 1017 -4.77 16.86 -0.24
C ALA A 1017 -4.79 17.31 -1.71
N LEU A 1018 -5.54 16.57 -2.53
CA LEU A 1018 -5.75 16.79 -3.97
C LEU A 1018 -6.19 18.22 -4.37
N TRP A 1019 -6.71 19.00 -3.41
CA TRP A 1019 -7.21 20.37 -3.60
C TRP A 1019 -6.41 21.45 -2.83
N GLY A 1020 -5.26 21.12 -2.23
CA GLY A 1020 -4.46 22.04 -1.40
C GLY A 1020 -4.05 23.34 -2.11
N ASP A 1021 -3.83 23.28 -3.42
CA ASP A 1021 -3.57 24.45 -4.30
C ASP A 1021 -4.69 25.50 -4.31
N PHE A 1022 -5.92 25.12 -3.95
CA PHE A 1022 -7.08 26.01 -3.89
C PHE A 1022 -7.38 26.54 -2.47
N PHE A 1023 -6.91 25.85 -1.43
CA PHE A 1023 -7.22 26.14 -0.02
C PHE A 1023 -5.94 26.13 0.84
N PRO A 1024 -5.23 27.28 0.95
CA PRO A 1024 -3.92 27.35 1.62
C PRO A 1024 -4.07 27.41 3.14
N MET A 1025 -4.54 26.31 3.76
CA MET A 1025 -4.89 26.25 5.18
C MET A 1025 -3.67 26.43 6.10
N TYR A 1026 -2.62 25.63 5.91
CA TYR A 1026 -1.39 25.64 6.71
C TYR A 1026 -0.32 26.64 6.20
N ALA A 1027 -0.75 27.76 5.61
CA ALA A 1027 0.18 28.73 5.02
C ALA A 1027 1.07 29.44 6.05
N ALA A 1028 0.66 29.46 7.33
CA ALA A 1028 1.47 30.00 8.42
C ALA A 1028 2.54 28.99 8.86
N GLU A 1029 2.16 27.73 9.05
CA GLU A 1029 3.03 26.61 9.40
C GLU A 1029 4.11 26.39 8.34
N ARG A 1030 3.77 26.38 7.04
CA ARG A 1030 4.79 26.35 5.97
C ARG A 1030 5.76 27.52 6.03
N ALA A 1031 5.29 28.73 6.37
CA ALA A 1031 6.16 29.88 6.52
C ALA A 1031 7.10 29.77 7.74
N LEU A 1032 6.68 29.07 8.80
CA LEU A 1032 7.54 28.73 9.95
C LEU A 1032 8.56 27.64 9.57
N LEU A 1033 8.12 26.56 8.93
CA LEU A 1033 8.94 25.41 8.54
C LEU A 1033 9.98 25.77 7.47
N SER A 1034 9.57 26.33 6.32
CA SER A 1034 10.52 26.83 5.31
C SER A 1034 11.37 27.98 5.84
N GLY A 1035 10.84 28.77 6.79
CA GLY A 1035 11.60 29.78 7.52
C GLY A 1035 12.67 29.20 8.45
N PHE A 1036 12.45 28.02 9.02
CA PHE A 1036 13.40 27.26 9.82
C PHE A 1036 14.46 26.60 8.94
N HIS A 1037 14.03 25.82 7.93
CA HIS A 1037 14.89 25.20 6.93
C HIS A 1037 15.88 26.19 6.30
N SER A 1038 15.40 27.36 5.83
CA SER A 1038 16.26 28.41 5.26
C SER A 1038 17.23 29.10 6.24
N ARG A 1039 17.25 28.71 7.52
CA ARG A 1039 18.25 29.11 8.53
C ARG A 1039 19.17 27.96 8.98
N THR A 1040 18.81 26.70 8.77
CA THR A 1040 19.46 25.53 9.39
C THR A 1040 19.83 24.42 8.40
N GLY A 1041 19.10 24.26 7.29
CA GLY A 1041 19.13 23.06 6.45
C GLY A 1041 18.27 21.91 7.00
N SER A 1042 18.26 21.73 8.33
CA SER A 1042 17.74 20.60 9.12
C SER A 1042 16.20 20.39 9.13
N LEU A 1043 15.54 20.51 7.97
CA LEU A 1043 14.17 20.05 7.72
C LEU A 1043 14.21 19.18 6.47
N VAL A 1044 14.04 17.87 6.64
CA VAL A 1044 14.29 16.89 5.58
C VAL A 1044 13.18 15.84 5.53
N CYS A 1045 12.69 15.54 4.33
CA CYS A 1045 11.94 14.33 4.02
C CYS A 1045 12.91 13.27 3.50
N HIS A 1046 12.88 12.08 4.08
CA HIS A 1046 13.59 10.90 3.61
C HIS A 1046 12.57 9.97 2.96
N ARG A 1047 12.68 9.73 1.65
CA ARG A 1047 11.65 9.02 0.87
C ARG A 1047 12.22 7.85 0.10
N ILE A 1048 11.53 6.72 0.08
CA ILE A 1048 11.84 5.61 -0.83
C ILE A 1048 11.41 5.92 -2.28
N TYR A 1049 12.24 5.48 -3.22
CA TYR A 1049 12.02 5.61 -4.65
C TYR A 1049 10.83 4.75 -5.06
N GLY A 1050 9.80 5.39 -5.59
CA GLY A 1050 8.52 4.77 -5.95
C GLY A 1050 7.38 5.04 -4.97
N ASP A 1051 7.63 5.51 -3.75
CA ASP A 1051 6.57 5.80 -2.76
C ASP A 1051 5.53 6.77 -3.35
N PRO A 1052 4.27 6.34 -3.55
CA PRO A 1052 3.23 7.18 -4.13
C PRO A 1052 2.68 8.23 -3.14
N ILE A 1053 2.82 8.01 -1.83
CA ILE A 1053 2.17 8.82 -0.80
C ILE A 1053 2.95 10.10 -0.52
N SER A 1054 4.27 10.03 -0.34
CA SER A 1054 5.09 11.26 -0.31
C SER A 1054 5.07 12.03 -1.63
N LEU A 1055 4.73 11.39 -2.76
CA LEU A 1055 4.54 12.08 -4.05
C LEU A 1055 3.24 12.91 -4.13
N LEU A 1056 2.29 12.72 -3.22
CA LEU A 1056 1.10 13.59 -3.07
C LEU A 1056 1.38 14.86 -2.23
N GLY A 1057 2.41 14.82 -1.38
CA GLY A 1057 2.69 15.83 -0.36
C GLY A 1057 3.50 17.06 -0.82
N ARG A 1058 3.17 18.23 -0.27
CA ARG A 1058 4.03 19.43 -0.33
C ARG A 1058 4.97 19.52 0.87
N HIS A 1059 6.16 18.93 0.73
CA HIS A 1059 7.26 19.07 1.69
C HIS A 1059 7.76 20.53 1.77
N SER A 1060 8.16 20.98 2.96
CA SER A 1060 8.56 22.38 3.23
C SER A 1060 10.09 22.60 3.37
N GLY A 1061 10.87 21.54 3.21
CA GLY A 1061 12.35 21.51 3.24
C GLY A 1061 12.91 20.62 2.13
N ASP A 1062 14.10 20.06 2.32
CA ASP A 1062 14.73 19.17 1.32
C ASP A 1062 14.05 17.79 1.28
N VAL A 1063 14.15 17.12 0.12
CA VAL A 1063 13.69 15.73 -0.06
C VAL A 1063 14.89 14.90 -0.53
N ARG A 1064 15.32 13.95 0.31
CA ARG A 1064 16.32 12.94 0.00
C ARG A 1064 15.58 11.70 -0.48
N VAL A 1065 15.95 11.16 -1.64
CA VAL A 1065 15.31 9.97 -2.24
C VAL A 1065 16.30 8.82 -2.24
N TYR A 1066 15.86 7.67 -1.74
CA TYR A 1066 16.66 6.46 -1.53
C TYR A 1066 16.02 5.27 -2.21
N ASP A 1067 16.79 4.25 -2.56
CA ASP A 1067 16.23 2.98 -3.02
C ASP A 1067 15.87 2.08 -1.84
N ALA A 1068 14.80 1.29 -1.98
CA ALA A 1068 14.49 0.23 -1.04
C ALA A 1068 15.59 -0.85 -1.06
N GLU A 1069 15.95 -1.33 0.12
CA GLU A 1069 16.81 -2.51 0.26
C GLU A 1069 16.02 -3.77 -0.15
N ARG A 1070 16.68 -4.75 -0.78
CA ARG A 1070 16.05 -5.93 -1.37
C ARG A 1070 15.50 -6.89 -0.33
N GLU A 1071 16.18 -7.09 0.79
CA GLU A 1071 15.73 -7.90 1.92
C GLU A 1071 14.51 -7.26 2.61
N CYS A 1072 14.46 -5.92 2.72
CA CYS A 1072 13.27 -5.22 3.21
C CYS A 1072 12.03 -5.46 2.32
N ILE A 1073 12.22 -5.52 1.00
CA ILE A 1073 11.15 -5.88 0.05
C ILE A 1073 10.78 -7.36 0.16
N ASP A 1074 11.75 -8.26 0.21
CA ASP A 1074 11.52 -9.72 0.27
C ASP A 1074 10.94 -10.18 1.63
N ASN A 1075 11.22 -9.46 2.73
CA ASN A 1075 10.57 -9.68 4.02
C ASN A 1075 9.09 -9.28 3.99
N HIS A 1076 8.77 -8.10 3.42
CA HIS A 1076 7.37 -7.73 3.18
C HIS A 1076 6.66 -8.74 2.28
N PHE A 1077 7.31 -9.32 1.26
CA PHE A 1077 6.72 -10.39 0.46
C PHE A 1077 6.41 -11.65 1.29
N ARG A 1078 7.36 -12.13 2.11
CA ARG A 1078 7.21 -13.37 2.90
C ARG A 1078 6.06 -13.31 3.91
N LEU A 1079 5.68 -12.12 4.38
CA LEU A 1079 4.58 -11.91 5.31
C LEU A 1079 3.22 -11.67 4.61
N ASN A 1080 3.19 -11.42 3.31
CA ASN A 1080 1.98 -11.08 2.56
C ASN A 1080 1.29 -12.32 1.96
N SER A 1081 0.49 -13.01 2.76
CA SER A 1081 -0.45 -14.05 2.30
C SER A 1081 -1.72 -13.46 1.63
N LEU A 1082 -1.55 -12.46 0.75
CA LEU A 1082 -2.66 -11.70 0.18
C LEU A 1082 -3.31 -12.42 -1.01
N ASP A 1083 -4.51 -12.96 -0.79
CA ASP A 1083 -5.48 -13.23 -1.86
C ASP A 1083 -5.79 -11.89 -2.58
N PRO A 1084 -5.61 -11.78 -3.92
CA PRO A 1084 -5.76 -10.52 -4.67
C PRO A 1084 -7.21 -9.98 -4.80
N GLY A 1085 -8.14 -10.44 -3.95
CA GLY A 1085 -9.55 -10.06 -3.88
C GLY A 1085 -9.86 -8.60 -3.50
N ASN A 1086 -9.65 -7.67 -4.45
CA ASN A 1086 -10.10 -6.26 -4.51
C ASN A 1086 -9.17 -5.16 -3.94
N VAL A 1087 -8.28 -4.65 -4.81
CA VAL A 1087 -7.92 -3.22 -4.82
C VAL A 1087 -7.97 -2.71 -6.27
N PHE A 1088 -8.43 -1.46 -6.46
CA PHE A 1088 -8.88 -0.95 -7.77
C PHE A 1088 -7.83 -0.23 -8.63
N LEU A 1089 -6.66 0.10 -8.08
CA LEU A 1089 -5.65 0.91 -8.78
C LEU A 1089 -4.61 0.02 -9.48
N LYS A 1090 -4.61 0.02 -10.82
CA LYS A 1090 -3.45 -0.47 -11.57
C LYS A 1090 -2.32 0.56 -11.44
N ILE A 1091 -1.06 0.11 -11.46
CA ILE A 1091 0.11 0.99 -11.34
C ILE A 1091 0.12 2.11 -12.42
N GLY A 1092 -0.44 1.87 -13.60
CA GLY A 1092 -0.63 2.90 -14.63
C GLY A 1092 -1.64 4.00 -14.26
N ASP A 1093 -2.68 3.67 -13.50
CA ASP A 1093 -3.69 4.63 -13.00
C ASP A 1093 -3.14 5.40 -11.79
N LEU A 1094 -2.41 4.73 -10.89
CA LEU A 1094 -1.67 5.36 -9.80
C LEU A 1094 -0.69 6.43 -10.33
N CYS A 1095 0.11 6.08 -11.35
CA CYS A 1095 0.97 7.03 -12.08
C CYS A 1095 0.21 8.23 -12.67
N ALA A 1096 -1.06 8.05 -13.08
CA ALA A 1096 -1.88 9.14 -13.61
C ALA A 1096 -2.43 10.06 -12.50
N VAL A 1097 -2.76 9.52 -11.32
CA VAL A 1097 -3.20 10.29 -10.15
C VAL A 1097 -2.06 11.18 -9.63
N ILE A 1098 -0.92 10.59 -9.28
CA ILE A 1098 0.24 11.33 -8.73
C ILE A 1098 1.04 12.09 -9.80
N ARG A 1099 0.72 11.88 -11.08
CA ARG A 1099 1.35 12.50 -12.27
C ARG A 1099 2.85 12.22 -12.41
N SER A 1100 3.32 11.10 -11.85
CA SER A 1100 4.69 10.61 -11.96
C SER A 1100 4.69 9.21 -12.56
N VAL A 1101 5.71 8.89 -13.36
CA VAL A 1101 5.96 7.53 -13.86
C VAL A 1101 6.79 6.69 -12.88
N GLU A 1102 7.17 7.28 -11.74
CA GLU A 1102 8.07 6.66 -10.76
C GLU A 1102 7.56 5.30 -10.23
N PRO A 1103 6.27 5.11 -9.85
CA PRO A 1103 5.79 3.80 -9.40
C PRO A 1103 5.88 2.70 -10.45
N ALA A 1104 5.68 3.01 -11.74
CA ALA A 1104 5.83 2.05 -12.82
C ALA A 1104 7.28 1.63 -13.04
N LEU A 1105 8.24 2.52 -12.76
CA LEU A 1105 9.68 2.20 -12.84
C LEU A 1105 10.16 1.46 -11.58
N ALA A 1106 9.65 1.81 -10.41
CA ALA A 1106 9.94 1.15 -9.14
C ALA A 1106 9.37 -0.28 -9.09
N SER A 1107 8.12 -0.51 -9.51
CA SER A 1107 7.53 -1.86 -9.64
C SER A 1107 8.39 -2.77 -10.52
N MET A 1108 8.83 -2.28 -11.70
CA MET A 1108 9.74 -3.03 -12.59
C MET A 1108 11.15 -3.24 -12.01
N LYS A 1109 11.59 -2.38 -11.08
CA LYS A 1109 12.91 -2.44 -10.45
C LYS A 1109 12.95 -3.42 -9.27
N TYR A 1110 11.92 -3.41 -8.44
CA TYR A 1110 11.80 -4.27 -7.26
C TYR A 1110 11.15 -5.64 -7.56
N GLY A 1111 10.52 -5.80 -8.73
CA GLY A 1111 9.89 -7.04 -9.17
C GLY A 1111 8.43 -7.20 -8.74
N ILE A 1112 7.82 -6.17 -8.15
CA ILE A 1112 6.49 -6.26 -7.53
C ILE A 1112 5.40 -6.04 -8.59
N ALA A 1113 4.72 -7.13 -8.96
CA ALA A 1113 3.66 -7.12 -9.97
C ALA A 1113 2.29 -6.69 -9.44
N LEU A 1114 1.96 -7.01 -8.18
CA LEU A 1114 0.68 -6.70 -7.53
C LEU A 1114 0.68 -5.24 -7.01
N PRO A 1115 -0.27 -4.37 -7.42
CA PRO A 1115 -0.27 -2.97 -6.99
C PRO A 1115 -0.40 -2.73 -5.49
N VAL A 1116 -1.06 -3.65 -4.76
CA VAL A 1116 -1.28 -3.55 -3.30
C VAL A 1116 0.02 -3.82 -2.56
N VAL A 1117 0.62 -4.98 -2.81
CA VAL A 1117 1.95 -5.37 -2.31
C VAL A 1117 2.96 -4.30 -2.68
N TYR A 1118 2.91 -3.76 -3.91
CA TYR A 1118 3.77 -2.66 -4.32
C TYR A 1118 3.57 -1.40 -3.46
N MET A 1119 2.33 -0.99 -3.20
CA MET A 1119 2.07 0.20 -2.37
C MET A 1119 2.51 -0.02 -0.93
N TRP A 1120 2.15 -1.16 -0.32
CA TRP A 1120 2.53 -1.51 1.05
C TRP A 1120 4.05 -1.61 1.20
N SER A 1121 4.71 -2.51 0.43
CA SER A 1121 6.15 -2.77 0.57
C SER A 1121 7.04 -1.59 0.21
N VAL A 1122 6.54 -0.54 -0.45
CA VAL A 1122 7.32 0.67 -0.77
C VAL A 1122 6.95 1.86 0.11
N HIS A 1123 5.74 1.90 0.69
CA HIS A 1123 5.33 2.93 1.64
C HIS A 1123 5.80 2.61 3.07
N GLU A 1124 5.61 1.37 3.53
CA GLU A 1124 6.00 0.94 4.89
C GLU A 1124 7.47 0.47 5.01
N THR A 1125 8.24 0.50 3.92
CA THR A 1125 9.69 0.27 3.99
C THR A 1125 10.41 1.54 4.46
N ASP A 1126 10.60 1.64 5.77
CA ASP A 1126 11.68 2.44 6.34
C ASP A 1126 13.04 1.79 5.99
N SER A 1127 13.76 2.34 5.00
CA SER A 1127 15.11 1.85 4.66
C SER A 1127 16.17 2.35 5.63
N PHE A 1128 16.27 1.75 6.82
CA PHE A 1128 17.41 1.98 7.74
C PHE A 1128 18.74 1.61 7.06
N PHE A 1129 18.74 0.50 6.31
CA PHE A 1129 19.74 0.25 5.28
C PHE A 1129 19.41 1.05 4.02
N TYR A 1130 19.83 2.32 4.01
CA TYR A 1130 19.99 3.04 2.76
C TYR A 1130 20.92 2.26 1.82
N SER A 1131 20.58 2.19 0.53
CA SER A 1131 21.47 1.59 -0.47
C SER A 1131 22.77 2.39 -0.64
N ILE A 1132 23.77 2.08 0.19
CA ILE A 1132 25.20 2.40 -0.05
C ILE A 1132 25.79 1.42 -1.08
N ARG A 1133 24.96 0.95 -2.02
CA ARG A 1133 25.31 0.06 -3.14
C ARG A 1133 24.87 0.65 -4.49
N ARG A 1134 25.02 1.97 -4.68
CA ARG A 1134 25.56 2.60 -5.92
C ARG A 1134 25.63 4.13 -5.84
N GLY A 1135 26.84 4.64 -5.57
CA GLY A 1135 27.14 6.07 -5.46
C GLY A 1135 28.04 6.27 -4.28
#